data_AF-R1FV80-F1
#
_entry.id   AF-R1FV80-F1
#
_cell.length_a   1.000
_cell.length_b   1.000
_cell.length_c   1.000
_cell.angle_alpha   90.00
_cell.angle_beta   90.00
_cell.angle_gamma   90.00
#
_symmetry.space_group_name_H-M   'P 1'
#
loop_
_entity.id
_entity.type
_entity.pdbx_description
1 polymer ?
#
loop_
_entity_poly.entity_id
_entity_poly.type
_entity_poly.pdbx_seq_one_letter_code
_entity_poly.pdbx_strand_id
1 'polypeptide(L)'
;MSDDEEELVDLPDFANAANRALYADLKDAERALAATEEELAETGERVSVMEGHLGSVVAERQNTQRLVDAKAKEVETEDHLKQLADRELGRFSSELSKLQREWWQEAAVAERQAELEAEVTKTSVQQVELDRTADDYRALQRERRGLLLQSRSGATASPHPSPPPPRPAAAAERDRRRAQIRGAEESLEERRAALEAAKAKLAAAEEAASRSSDNLGSLEAPRAFLDPPSPCPDPPSPCPAASRQMDELHAREGARLKERAKAAGALREALYAETARLQAARQEVLYTADFQLQLMQRKVARATGVRSAEEQTELKSQIATLQRQLEQQGATARMLSEQEKRLSNELKRARRREEEVTTEEARLRAAIDAVEVDNTLAQKQIKKEAQQRQEATVAADLLRLEVKKLREALHGRTDGVFGLENRKSQLQLSMAERQEEIKVHTDVLRAQLKAAEDERSRAKKARAAGRRLGSISAGSRAPSRTGPPPSQALTERLLRVDRLSAKSANLEGKPGAIDARLSTPALAHTAASRLAPPCALRHLVDKNAAYKAALAPAGPRTPLAEQRALLEEQHRAALARCRAHKVQQSEVEEEIGQMGVTLDELADVSGAQRQHYERLADASRSIGATLQERRGELQRVASELSSLLDAHRESAAASGVQGATALEREAALSERLVANRTTLERLAALSAEDASFGPALESLCAQAGVPPPDALPGDE
;
A
#
# COMPACT_ATOMS: atom_id res chain seq x y z
N MET A 1 48.06 8.15 56.59
CA MET A 1 49.10 7.07 56.67
C MET A 1 50.29 7.46 55.81
N SER A 2 50.91 8.57 56.21
CA SER A 2 52.33 8.91 56.11
C SER A 2 52.37 10.33 56.67
N ASP A 3 52.08 10.43 57.97
CA ASP A 3 52.10 11.69 58.71
C ASP A 3 53.58 11.90 59.11
N ASP A 4 54.41 12.11 58.11
CA ASP A 4 55.72 12.72 58.28
C ASP A 4 55.51 14.23 58.26
N GLU A 5 54.84 14.75 59.30
CA GLU A 5 54.97 16.16 59.65
C GLU A 5 56.43 16.34 60.12
N GLU A 6 57.29 16.75 59.19
CA GLU A 6 58.58 17.32 59.53
C GLU A 6 58.33 18.47 60.51
N GLU A 7 58.63 18.24 61.79
CA GLU A 7 58.85 19.29 62.79
C GLU A 7 60.01 20.16 62.30
N LEU A 8 59.67 21.10 61.41
CA LEU A 8 60.56 22.03 60.77
C LEU A 8 61.01 23.07 61.81
N VAL A 9 62.11 22.74 62.48
CA VAL A 9 63.05 23.62 63.19
C VAL A 9 62.39 24.71 64.02
N ASP A 10 62.19 24.43 65.31
CA ASP A 10 61.96 25.47 66.30
C ASP A 10 63.01 26.58 66.18
N LEU A 11 62.55 27.83 66.18
CA LEU A 11 63.42 28.99 66.10
C LEU A 11 64.49 28.92 67.21
N PRO A 12 65.79 29.08 66.88
CA PRO A 12 66.84 29.04 67.90
C PRO A 12 66.61 30.06 69.03
N ASP A 13 66.95 29.71 70.27
CA ASP A 13 66.71 30.51 71.49
C ASP A 13 67.24 31.95 71.48
N PHE A 14 68.17 32.26 70.57
CA PHE A 14 68.74 33.60 70.36
C PHE A 14 67.90 34.51 69.44
N ALA A 15 66.85 34.00 68.78
CA ALA A 15 66.04 34.80 67.87
C ALA A 15 65.44 36.03 68.55
N ASN A 16 65.63 37.20 67.95
CA ASN A 16 65.07 38.49 68.34
C ASN A 16 63.54 38.47 68.21
N ALA A 17 62.86 39.23 69.07
CA ALA A 17 61.39 39.21 69.20
C ALA A 17 60.64 39.45 67.87
N ALA A 18 61.17 40.35 67.02
CA ALA A 18 60.59 40.63 65.70
C ALA A 18 60.63 39.40 64.76
N ASN A 19 61.72 38.62 64.79
CA ASN A 19 61.84 37.43 63.93
C ASN A 19 60.97 36.27 64.44
N ARG A 20 60.73 36.18 65.76
CA ARG A 20 59.78 35.22 66.33
C ARG A 20 58.34 35.57 65.95
N ALA A 21 57.98 36.86 65.98
CA ALA A 21 56.66 37.32 65.55
C ALA A 21 56.42 37.00 64.07
N LEU A 22 57.38 37.34 63.19
CA LEU A 22 57.25 37.04 61.75
C LEU A 22 57.18 35.53 61.45
N TYR A 23 57.88 34.69 62.22
CA TYR A 23 57.77 33.24 62.05
C TYR A 23 56.43 32.70 62.56
N ALA A 24 55.88 33.28 63.63
CA ALA A 24 54.52 32.95 64.07
C ALA A 24 53.49 33.34 63.00
N ASP A 25 53.59 34.55 62.44
CA ASP A 25 52.74 35.00 61.34
C ASP A 25 52.88 34.10 60.09
N LEU A 26 54.10 33.65 59.77
CA LEU A 26 54.35 32.69 58.68
C LEU A 26 53.71 31.33 58.97
N LYS A 27 53.86 30.78 60.18
CA LYS A 27 53.21 29.52 60.55
C LYS A 27 51.69 29.62 60.54
N ASP A 28 51.14 30.75 60.94
CA ASP A 28 49.69 30.97 60.89
C ASP A 28 49.20 31.12 59.44
N ALA A 29 49.98 31.78 58.58
CA ALA A 29 49.70 31.82 57.14
C ALA A 29 49.83 30.44 56.47
N GLU A 30 50.83 29.62 56.85
CA GLU A 30 51.01 28.24 56.38
C GLU A 30 49.84 27.35 56.81
N ARG A 31 49.37 27.46 58.07
CA ARG A 31 48.18 26.76 58.56
C ARG A 31 46.92 27.18 57.82
N ALA A 32 46.75 28.49 57.58
CA ALA A 32 45.62 29.00 56.82
C ALA A 32 45.66 28.50 55.38
N LEU A 33 46.83 28.46 54.76
CA LEU A 33 47.03 27.94 53.41
C LEU A 33 46.70 26.44 53.34
N ALA A 34 47.21 25.63 54.27
CA ALA A 34 46.90 24.21 54.36
C ALA A 34 45.39 23.96 54.53
N ALA A 35 44.71 24.73 55.38
CA ALA A 35 43.25 24.65 55.54
C ALA A 35 42.50 25.00 54.24
N THR A 36 42.92 26.05 53.54
CA THR A 36 42.32 26.40 52.24
C THR A 36 42.61 25.38 51.13
N GLU A 37 43.78 24.73 51.17
CA GLU A 37 44.13 23.65 50.24
C GLU A 37 43.27 22.40 50.49
N GLU A 38 42.99 22.08 51.76
CA GLU A 38 42.06 21.00 52.14
C GLU A 38 40.64 21.32 51.66
N GLU A 39 40.12 22.54 51.91
CA GLU A 39 38.82 22.98 51.39
C GLU A 39 38.77 22.96 49.84
N LEU A 40 39.86 23.33 49.17
CA LEU A 40 39.96 23.26 47.71
C LEU A 40 39.94 21.81 47.21
N ALA A 41 40.60 20.88 47.92
CA ALA A 41 40.59 19.47 47.60
C ALA A 41 39.17 18.89 47.75
N GLU A 42 38.49 19.17 48.86
CA GLU A 42 37.10 18.72 49.10
C GLU A 42 36.13 19.27 48.06
N THR A 43 36.25 20.57 47.72
CA THR A 43 35.42 21.17 46.68
C THR A 43 35.74 20.59 45.30
N GLY A 44 37.00 20.27 45.01
CA GLY A 44 37.42 19.58 43.80
C GLY A 44 36.82 18.18 43.68
N GLU A 45 36.86 17.38 44.74
CA GLU A 45 36.22 16.06 44.79
C GLU A 45 34.71 16.17 44.60
N ARG A 46 34.06 17.13 45.25
CA ARG A 46 32.63 17.40 45.09
C ARG A 46 32.28 17.75 43.65
N VAL A 47 33.06 18.61 43.00
CA VAL A 47 32.87 18.98 41.59
C VAL A 47 33.00 17.74 40.70
N SER A 48 34.03 16.92 40.92
CA SER A 48 34.22 15.67 40.16
C SER A 48 33.03 14.70 40.29
N VAL A 49 32.51 14.52 41.51
CA VAL A 49 31.30 13.71 41.74
C VAL A 49 30.08 14.31 41.05
N MET A 50 29.91 15.63 41.12
CA MET A 50 28.80 16.33 40.45
C MET A 50 28.88 16.25 38.93
N GLU A 51 30.07 16.30 38.34
CA GLU A 51 30.30 16.10 36.91
C GLU A 51 29.94 14.68 36.48
N GLY A 52 30.34 13.67 37.27
CA GLY A 52 29.96 12.27 37.03
C GLY A 52 28.44 12.04 37.13
N HIS A 53 27.80 12.67 38.13
CA HIS A 53 26.34 12.63 38.26
C HIS A 53 25.65 13.37 37.10
N LEU A 54 26.14 14.53 36.68
CA LEU A 54 25.61 15.27 35.54
C LEU A 54 25.71 14.44 34.26
N GLY A 55 26.85 13.77 34.02
CA GLY A 55 27.01 12.84 32.90
C GLY A 55 25.98 11.70 32.94
N SER A 56 25.73 11.14 34.14
CA SER A 56 24.71 10.11 34.35
C SER A 56 23.30 10.64 34.08
N VAL A 57 22.96 11.84 34.57
CA VAL A 57 21.65 12.49 34.33
C VAL A 57 21.46 12.82 32.86
N VAL A 58 22.49 13.26 32.16
CA VAL A 58 22.43 13.52 30.70
C VAL A 58 22.18 12.22 29.93
N ALA A 59 22.84 11.12 30.31
CA ALA A 59 22.60 9.80 29.71
C ALA A 59 21.17 9.31 29.97
N GLU A 60 20.67 9.44 31.20
CA GLU A 60 19.27 9.12 31.55
C GLU A 60 18.29 9.97 30.73
N ARG A 61 18.53 11.28 30.61
CA ARG A 61 17.71 12.17 29.77
C ARG A 61 17.67 11.68 28.32
N GLN A 62 18.81 11.32 27.75
CA GLN A 62 18.87 10.80 26.38
C GLN A 62 18.11 9.47 26.24
N ASN A 63 18.21 8.58 27.22
CA ASN A 63 17.44 7.33 27.25
C ASN A 63 15.93 7.60 27.30
N THR A 64 15.49 8.51 28.17
CA THR A 64 14.08 8.92 28.24
C THR A 64 13.60 9.55 26.93
N GLN A 65 14.42 10.38 26.29
CA GLN A 65 14.09 10.98 24.99
C GLN A 65 13.90 9.91 23.92
N ARG A 66 14.82 8.94 23.81
CA ARG A 66 14.69 7.82 22.87
C ARG A 66 13.42 7.01 23.09
N LEU A 67 13.01 6.84 24.34
CA LEU A 67 11.78 6.15 24.70
C LEU A 67 10.54 6.95 24.30
N VAL A 68 10.56 8.28 24.48
CA VAL A 68 9.50 9.18 24.01
C VAL A 68 9.40 9.14 22.48
N ASP A 69 10.52 9.22 21.77
CA ASP A 69 10.55 9.19 20.31
C ASP A 69 10.04 7.84 19.76
N ALA A 70 10.39 6.73 20.41
CA ALA A 70 9.86 5.41 20.09
C ALA A 70 8.34 5.34 20.31
N LYS A 71 7.85 5.88 21.44
CA LYS A 71 6.42 5.96 21.73
C LYS A 71 5.65 6.84 20.75
N ALA A 72 6.23 7.96 20.31
CA ALA A 72 5.64 8.80 19.28
C ALA A 72 5.46 8.03 17.96
N LYS A 73 6.47 7.28 17.54
CA LYS A 73 6.38 6.41 16.35
C LYS A 73 5.33 5.31 16.51
N GLU A 74 5.24 4.69 17.70
CA GLU A 74 4.18 3.70 17.97
C GLU A 74 2.79 4.33 17.82
N VAL A 75 2.57 5.53 18.36
CA VAL A 75 1.30 6.26 18.19
C VAL A 75 0.98 6.53 16.72
N GLU A 76 1.97 6.96 15.93
CA GLU A 76 1.80 7.16 14.48
C GLU A 76 1.41 5.85 13.77
N THR A 77 2.03 4.73 14.14
CA THR A 77 1.67 3.41 13.57
C THR A 77 0.27 2.97 13.98
N GLU A 78 -0.14 3.21 15.22
CA GLU A 78 -1.49 2.93 15.69
C GLU A 78 -2.53 3.77 14.95
N ASP A 79 -2.25 5.05 14.72
CA ASP A 79 -3.15 5.94 13.99
C ASP A 79 -3.26 5.54 12.52
N HIS A 80 -2.17 5.11 11.90
CA HIS A 80 -2.22 4.54 10.55
C HIS A 80 -3.07 3.25 10.50
N LEU A 81 -2.92 2.36 11.49
CA LEU A 81 -3.73 1.15 11.60
C LEU A 81 -5.22 1.44 11.83
N LYS A 82 -5.55 2.43 12.66
CA LYS A 82 -6.94 2.91 12.84
C LYS A 82 -7.52 3.43 11.54
N GLN A 83 -6.78 4.27 10.80
CA GLN A 83 -7.24 4.76 9.50
C GLN A 83 -7.48 3.63 8.50
N LEU A 84 -6.63 2.59 8.49
CA LEU A 84 -6.84 1.42 7.64
C LEU A 84 -8.12 0.68 8.06
N ALA A 85 -8.30 0.44 9.36
CA ALA A 85 -9.50 -0.22 9.90
C ALA A 85 -10.78 0.56 9.57
N ASP A 86 -10.78 1.89 9.70
CA ASP A 86 -11.93 2.75 9.37
C ASP A 86 -12.27 2.70 7.87
N ARG A 87 -11.25 2.63 7.00
CA ARG A 87 -11.45 2.46 5.55
C ARG A 87 -12.07 1.11 5.22
N GLU A 88 -11.59 0.02 5.82
CA GLU A 88 -12.17 -1.31 5.61
C GLU A 88 -13.59 -1.38 6.19
N LEU A 89 -13.84 -0.80 7.37
CA LEU A 89 -15.20 -0.66 7.92
C LEU A 89 -16.12 0.12 6.98
N GLY A 90 -15.64 1.21 6.37
CA GLY A 90 -16.38 1.97 5.36
C GLY A 90 -16.70 1.16 4.10
N ARG A 91 -15.77 0.32 3.64
CA ARG A 91 -15.99 -0.61 2.52
C ARG A 91 -17.03 -1.67 2.87
N PHE A 92 -16.88 -2.34 4.02
CA PHE A 92 -17.84 -3.34 4.48
C PHE A 92 -19.23 -2.75 4.68
N SER A 93 -19.34 -1.55 5.25
CA SER A 93 -20.62 -0.83 5.37
C SER A 93 -21.27 -0.56 4.01
N SER A 94 -20.46 -0.16 3.02
CA SER A 94 -20.93 0.07 1.65
C SER A 94 -21.37 -1.21 0.95
N GLU A 95 -20.63 -2.31 1.12
CA GLU A 95 -20.98 -3.64 0.60
C GLU A 95 -22.25 -4.17 1.26
N LEU A 96 -22.37 -4.06 2.58
CA LEU A 96 -23.56 -4.46 3.32
C LEU A 96 -24.79 -3.67 2.86
N SER A 97 -24.64 -2.37 2.59
CA SER A 97 -25.70 -1.53 2.02
C SER A 97 -26.05 -1.87 0.57
N LYS A 98 -25.12 -2.42 -0.22
CA LYS A 98 -25.40 -2.94 -1.57
C LYS A 98 -26.15 -4.26 -1.48
N LEU A 99 -25.65 -5.21 -0.68
CA LEU A 99 -26.28 -6.51 -0.45
C LEU A 99 -27.70 -6.36 0.13
N GLN A 100 -27.91 -5.42 1.06
CA GLN A 100 -29.25 -5.11 1.53
C GLN A 100 -30.16 -4.64 0.40
N ARG A 101 -29.70 -3.74 -0.48
CA ARG A 101 -30.49 -3.28 -1.63
C ARG A 101 -30.79 -4.39 -2.62
N GLU A 102 -29.80 -5.24 -2.92
CA GLU A 102 -29.98 -6.42 -3.78
C GLU A 102 -31.01 -7.37 -3.17
N TRP A 103 -30.91 -7.65 -1.88
CA TRP A 103 -31.87 -8.48 -1.15
C TRP A 103 -33.30 -7.89 -1.20
N TRP A 104 -33.45 -6.58 -1.02
CA TRP A 104 -34.76 -5.90 -1.18
C TRP A 104 -35.29 -6.00 -2.61
N GLN A 105 -34.42 -5.90 -3.62
CA GLN A 105 -34.81 -6.07 -5.02
C GLN A 105 -35.23 -7.51 -5.32
N GLU A 106 -34.49 -8.50 -4.84
CA GLU A 106 -34.82 -9.92 -4.98
C GLU A 106 -36.16 -10.24 -4.32
N ALA A 107 -36.40 -9.73 -3.11
CA ALA A 107 -37.67 -9.88 -2.43
C ALA A 107 -38.84 -9.28 -3.22
N ALA A 108 -38.68 -8.08 -3.78
CA ALA A 108 -39.70 -7.43 -4.61
C ALA A 108 -39.95 -8.17 -5.93
N VAL A 109 -38.90 -8.74 -6.55
CA VAL A 109 -39.03 -9.58 -7.75
C VAL A 109 -39.76 -10.88 -7.42
N ALA A 110 -39.45 -11.51 -6.29
CA ALA A 110 -40.11 -12.73 -5.85
C ALA A 110 -41.61 -12.50 -5.58
N GLU A 111 -41.98 -11.37 -4.98
CA GLU A 111 -43.38 -10.99 -4.78
C GLU A 111 -44.11 -10.82 -6.12
N ARG A 112 -43.51 -10.12 -7.08
CA ARG A 112 -44.08 -9.97 -8.43
C ARG A 112 -44.16 -11.30 -9.19
N GLN A 113 -43.20 -12.19 -9.01
CA GLN A 113 -43.25 -13.54 -9.59
C GLN A 113 -44.43 -14.33 -9.01
N ALA A 114 -44.64 -14.27 -7.68
CA ALA A 114 -45.78 -14.91 -7.04
C ALA A 114 -47.13 -14.34 -7.53
N GLU A 115 -47.24 -13.01 -7.73
CA GLU A 115 -48.41 -12.37 -8.32
C GLU A 115 -48.67 -12.87 -9.75
N LEU A 116 -47.62 -12.91 -10.59
CA LEU A 116 -47.70 -13.42 -11.96
C LEU A 116 -48.12 -14.90 -12.00
N GLU A 117 -47.55 -15.74 -11.13
CA GLU A 117 -47.95 -17.15 -11.01
C GLU A 117 -49.42 -17.29 -10.57
N ALA A 118 -49.89 -16.43 -9.66
CA ALA A 118 -51.30 -16.39 -9.27
C ALA A 118 -52.22 -15.98 -10.44
N GLU A 119 -51.81 -15.04 -11.29
CA GLU A 119 -52.58 -14.67 -12.50
C GLU A 119 -52.55 -15.77 -13.56
N VAL A 120 -51.41 -16.42 -13.77
CA VAL A 120 -51.27 -17.54 -14.71
C VAL A 120 -52.13 -18.72 -14.26
N THR A 121 -52.15 -19.04 -12.97
CA THR A 121 -53.02 -20.10 -12.44
C THR A 121 -54.50 -19.72 -12.58
N LYS A 122 -54.88 -18.47 -12.33
CA LYS A 122 -56.26 -17.99 -12.53
C LYS A 122 -56.71 -18.08 -13.99
N THR A 123 -55.86 -17.67 -14.94
CA THR A 123 -56.17 -17.76 -16.38
C THR A 123 -56.21 -19.21 -16.86
N SER A 124 -55.32 -20.07 -16.36
CA SER A 124 -55.36 -21.52 -16.56
C SER A 124 -56.68 -22.13 -16.09
N VAL A 125 -57.14 -21.80 -14.87
CA VAL A 125 -58.44 -22.26 -14.34
C VAL A 125 -59.59 -21.79 -15.24
N GLN A 126 -59.59 -20.53 -15.67
CA GLN A 126 -60.61 -20.01 -16.59
C GLN A 126 -60.60 -20.72 -17.94
N GLN A 127 -59.43 -21.06 -18.49
CA GLN A 127 -59.34 -21.86 -19.72
C GLN A 127 -59.93 -23.26 -19.53
N VAL A 128 -59.63 -23.93 -18.42
CA VAL A 128 -60.21 -25.25 -18.09
C VAL A 128 -61.72 -25.17 -17.94
N GLU A 129 -62.26 -24.10 -17.35
CA GLU A 129 -63.70 -23.87 -17.27
C GLU A 129 -64.32 -23.68 -18.65
N LEU A 130 -63.70 -22.88 -19.53
CA LEU A 130 -64.14 -22.70 -20.90
C LEU A 130 -64.13 -24.04 -21.67
N ASP A 131 -63.08 -24.84 -21.54
CA ASP A 131 -63.00 -26.15 -22.19
C ASP A 131 -64.08 -27.11 -21.68
N ARG A 132 -64.33 -27.14 -20.36
CA ARG A 132 -65.46 -27.90 -19.79
C ARG A 132 -66.80 -27.45 -20.38
N THR A 133 -67.05 -26.14 -20.46
CA THR A 133 -68.29 -25.63 -21.06
C THR A 133 -68.40 -25.97 -22.55
N ALA A 134 -67.28 -25.99 -23.28
CA ALA A 134 -67.26 -26.40 -24.69
C ALA A 134 -67.57 -27.90 -24.84
N ASP A 135 -67.05 -28.74 -23.95
CA ASP A 135 -67.34 -30.17 -23.94
C ASP A 135 -68.80 -30.47 -23.54
N ASP A 136 -69.34 -29.74 -22.56
CA ASP A 136 -70.77 -29.78 -22.20
C ASP A 136 -71.64 -29.36 -23.39
N TYR A 137 -71.27 -28.30 -24.12
CA TYR A 137 -71.98 -27.88 -25.32
C TYR A 137 -71.92 -28.95 -26.42
N ARG A 138 -70.77 -29.59 -26.63
CA ARG A 138 -70.62 -30.72 -27.57
C ARG A 138 -71.49 -31.91 -27.14
N ALA A 139 -71.59 -32.19 -25.84
CA ALA A 139 -72.43 -33.25 -25.30
C ALA A 139 -73.92 -32.94 -25.53
N LEU A 140 -74.38 -31.73 -25.21
CA LEU A 140 -75.75 -31.25 -25.49
C LEU A 140 -76.08 -31.30 -26.97
N GLN A 141 -75.15 -30.96 -27.87
CA GLN A 141 -75.33 -31.09 -29.31
C GLN A 141 -75.46 -32.56 -29.74
N ARG A 142 -74.68 -33.47 -29.14
CA ARG A 142 -74.83 -34.92 -29.37
C ARG A 142 -76.20 -35.42 -28.91
N GLU A 143 -76.65 -35.02 -27.72
CA GLU A 143 -77.97 -35.36 -27.20
C GLU A 143 -79.11 -34.79 -28.04
N ARG A 144 -79.04 -33.50 -28.42
CA ARG A 144 -80.00 -32.85 -29.32
C ARG A 144 -80.10 -33.59 -30.65
N ARG A 145 -78.96 -33.99 -31.23
CA ARG A 145 -78.93 -34.77 -32.47
C ARG A 145 -79.55 -36.15 -32.27
N GLY A 146 -79.30 -36.80 -31.14
CA GLY A 146 -79.92 -38.06 -30.74
C GLY A 146 -81.44 -37.96 -30.60
N LEU A 147 -81.94 -36.94 -29.90
CA LEU A 147 -83.37 -36.67 -29.74
C LEU A 147 -84.06 -36.35 -31.08
N LEU A 148 -83.42 -35.58 -31.96
CA LEU A 148 -83.94 -35.33 -33.32
C LEU A 148 -84.05 -36.62 -34.15
N LEU A 149 -83.07 -37.51 -34.04
CA LEU A 149 -83.13 -38.85 -34.65
C LEU A 149 -84.27 -39.69 -34.06
N GLN A 150 -84.45 -39.65 -32.74
CA GLN A 150 -85.51 -40.36 -32.04
C GLN A 150 -86.89 -39.83 -32.43
N SER A 151 -87.10 -38.51 -32.47
CA SER A 151 -88.33 -37.87 -32.95
C SER A 151 -88.61 -38.17 -34.43
N ARG A 152 -87.56 -38.25 -35.26
CA ARG A 152 -87.69 -38.64 -36.67
C ARG A 152 -88.07 -40.11 -36.84
N SER A 153 -87.60 -40.99 -35.96
CA SER A 153 -88.02 -42.39 -35.88
C SER A 153 -89.41 -42.58 -35.24
N GLY A 154 -89.82 -41.68 -34.34
CA GLY A 154 -91.18 -41.64 -33.79
C GLY A 154 -92.21 -41.18 -34.81
N ALA A 155 -91.83 -40.26 -35.71
CA ALA A 155 -92.68 -39.81 -36.81
C ALA A 155 -92.94 -40.90 -37.88
N THR A 156 -92.15 -41.98 -37.92
CA THR A 156 -92.37 -43.12 -38.82
C THR A 156 -93.37 -44.17 -38.30
N ALA A 157 -93.99 -43.96 -37.13
CA ALA A 157 -94.85 -44.94 -36.46
C ALA A 157 -96.37 -44.64 -36.51
N SER A 158 -96.87 -43.90 -37.51
CA SER A 158 -98.32 -43.70 -37.75
C SER A 158 -98.73 -44.16 -39.17
N PRO A 159 -99.93 -44.74 -39.41
CA PRO A 159 -100.22 -45.55 -40.59
C PRO A 159 -100.59 -44.71 -41.84
N HIS A 160 -100.05 -45.12 -42.99
CA HIS A 160 -100.12 -44.53 -44.34
C HIS A 160 -101.54 -44.35 -44.95
N PRO A 161 -101.63 -43.60 -46.08
CA PRO A 161 -102.16 -44.19 -47.30
C PRO A 161 -101.18 -44.11 -48.50
N SER A 162 -101.39 -45.04 -49.44
CA SER A 162 -100.47 -45.69 -50.38
C SER A 162 -100.33 -45.01 -51.79
N PRO A 163 -99.82 -45.67 -52.86
CA PRO A 163 -98.48 -45.51 -53.45
C PRO A 163 -98.47 -45.02 -54.94
N PRO A 164 -97.28 -44.85 -55.57
CA PRO A 164 -96.94 -45.70 -56.74
C PRO A 164 -95.46 -46.21 -56.72
N PRO A 165 -95.09 -47.22 -57.54
CA PRO A 165 -93.75 -47.88 -57.52
C PRO A 165 -92.74 -47.10 -58.41
N PRO A 166 -91.48 -47.54 -58.69
CA PRO A 166 -90.63 -48.65 -58.19
C PRO A 166 -89.21 -48.13 -57.74
N ARG A 167 -88.22 -48.88 -57.23
CA ARG A 167 -87.22 -49.70 -57.99
C ARG A 167 -86.07 -50.14 -57.04
N PRO A 168 -85.82 -51.44 -56.79
CA PRO A 168 -84.52 -51.90 -56.28
C PRO A 168 -83.39 -51.72 -57.32
N ALA A 169 -83.73 -51.36 -58.56
CA ALA A 169 -82.77 -51.09 -59.61
C ALA A 169 -81.89 -49.87 -59.34
N ALA A 170 -82.33 -48.78 -58.69
CA ALA A 170 -81.50 -47.58 -58.56
C ALA A 170 -80.35 -47.72 -57.55
N ALA A 171 -80.51 -48.53 -56.51
CA ALA A 171 -79.44 -48.84 -55.55
C ALA A 171 -78.48 -49.87 -56.14
N ALA A 172 -79.00 -50.97 -56.72
CA ALA A 172 -78.20 -51.96 -57.43
C ALA A 172 -77.50 -51.37 -58.68
N GLU A 173 -78.08 -50.35 -59.31
CA GLU A 173 -77.50 -49.62 -60.44
C GLU A 173 -76.55 -48.52 -59.97
N ARG A 174 -76.75 -47.89 -58.79
CA ARG A 174 -75.68 -47.08 -58.17
C ARG A 174 -74.51 -47.93 -57.74
N ASP A 175 -74.73 -49.14 -57.24
CA ASP A 175 -73.66 -50.05 -56.84
C ASP A 175 -72.99 -50.71 -58.04
N ARG A 176 -73.76 -51.07 -59.09
CA ARG A 176 -73.20 -51.44 -60.40
C ARG A 176 -72.49 -50.26 -61.05
N ARG A 177 -72.99 -49.03 -60.97
CA ARG A 177 -72.30 -47.84 -61.47
C ARG A 177 -71.07 -47.51 -60.63
N ARG A 178 -71.08 -47.72 -59.32
CA ARG A 178 -69.87 -47.59 -58.47
C ARG A 178 -68.85 -48.69 -58.72
N ALA A 179 -69.29 -49.91 -59.03
CA ALA A 179 -68.42 -51.01 -59.43
C ALA A 179 -67.91 -50.85 -60.87
N GLN A 180 -68.73 -50.31 -61.78
CA GLN A 180 -68.33 -49.93 -63.14
C GLN A 180 -67.44 -48.69 -63.13
N ILE A 181 -67.64 -47.73 -62.22
CA ILE A 181 -66.76 -46.57 -62.04
C ILE A 181 -65.44 -47.03 -61.42
N ARG A 182 -65.45 -47.89 -60.39
CA ARG A 182 -64.20 -48.47 -59.85
C ARG A 182 -63.47 -49.34 -60.87
N GLY A 183 -64.18 -50.19 -61.61
CA GLY A 183 -63.59 -50.96 -62.71
C GLY A 183 -63.16 -50.08 -63.89
N ALA A 184 -63.85 -48.96 -64.14
CA ALA A 184 -63.41 -47.97 -65.12
C ALA A 184 -62.22 -47.18 -64.63
N GLU A 185 -62.14 -46.84 -63.34
CA GLU A 185 -61.00 -46.19 -62.67
C GLU A 185 -59.79 -47.12 -62.67
N GLU A 186 -59.95 -48.39 -62.30
CA GLU A 186 -58.92 -49.43 -62.43
C GLU A 186 -58.52 -49.61 -63.90
N SER A 187 -59.46 -49.68 -64.85
CA SER A 187 -59.11 -49.74 -66.28
C SER A 187 -58.49 -48.44 -66.81
N LEU A 188 -58.78 -47.29 -66.19
CA LEU A 188 -58.19 -46.00 -66.50
C LEU A 188 -56.83 -45.85 -65.85
N GLU A 189 -56.59 -46.47 -64.70
CA GLU A 189 -55.29 -46.58 -64.05
C GLU A 189 -54.41 -47.58 -64.78
N GLU A 190 -54.95 -48.71 -65.22
CA GLU A 190 -54.29 -49.66 -66.14
C GLU A 190 -54.04 -49.00 -67.50
N ARG A 191 -55.01 -48.26 -68.06
CA ARG A 191 -54.81 -47.50 -69.30
C ARG A 191 -53.85 -46.35 -69.10
N ARG A 192 -53.82 -45.66 -67.95
CA ARG A 192 -52.84 -44.61 -67.61
C ARG A 192 -51.46 -45.22 -67.41
N ALA A 193 -51.35 -46.34 -66.73
CA ALA A 193 -50.10 -47.09 -66.61
C ALA A 193 -49.65 -47.62 -67.97
N ALA A 194 -50.57 -48.06 -68.83
CA ALA A 194 -50.29 -48.42 -70.21
C ALA A 194 -49.99 -47.20 -71.09
N LEU A 195 -50.55 -46.01 -70.80
CA LEU A 195 -50.26 -44.75 -71.49
C LEU A 195 -48.93 -44.18 -71.02
N GLU A 196 -48.56 -44.32 -69.76
CA GLU A 196 -47.24 -43.96 -69.23
C GLU A 196 -46.20 -44.98 -69.69
N ALA A 197 -46.53 -46.26 -69.80
CA ALA A 197 -45.68 -47.26 -70.45
C ALA A 197 -45.60 -47.03 -71.97
N ALA A 198 -46.68 -46.58 -72.62
CA ALA A 198 -46.69 -46.21 -74.03
C ALA A 198 -45.97 -44.90 -74.26
N LYS A 199 -46.06 -43.91 -73.37
CA LYS A 199 -45.27 -42.67 -73.39
C LYS A 199 -43.82 -42.94 -73.07
N ALA A 200 -43.49 -43.88 -72.20
CA ALA A 200 -42.12 -44.32 -71.97
C ALA A 200 -41.58 -45.08 -73.21
N LYS A 201 -42.42 -45.89 -73.87
CA LYS A 201 -42.08 -46.52 -75.15
C LYS A 201 -42.02 -45.52 -76.30
N LEU A 202 -42.82 -44.46 -76.28
CA LEU A 202 -42.89 -43.41 -77.30
C LEU A 202 -41.79 -42.38 -77.08
N ALA A 203 -41.37 -42.12 -75.83
CA ALA A 203 -40.15 -41.40 -75.48
C ALA A 203 -38.90 -42.24 -75.80
N ALA A 204 -38.94 -43.57 -75.62
CA ALA A 204 -37.89 -44.47 -76.09
C ALA A 204 -37.88 -44.61 -77.62
N ALA A 205 -39.05 -44.52 -78.28
CA ALA A 205 -39.18 -44.52 -79.73
C ALA A 205 -38.88 -43.14 -80.33
N GLU A 206 -39.07 -42.04 -79.60
CA GLU A 206 -38.65 -40.69 -79.93
C GLU A 206 -37.15 -40.55 -79.68
N GLU A 207 -36.58 -41.12 -78.63
CA GLU A 207 -35.12 -41.24 -78.51
C GLU A 207 -34.54 -42.16 -79.58
N ALA A 208 -35.23 -43.24 -79.98
CA ALA A 208 -34.83 -44.08 -81.10
C ALA A 208 -35.07 -43.43 -82.47
N ALA A 209 -36.09 -42.59 -82.62
CA ALA A 209 -36.42 -41.82 -83.83
C ALA A 209 -35.61 -40.52 -83.91
N SER A 210 -35.11 -39.97 -82.81
CA SER A 210 -34.07 -38.95 -82.76
C SER A 210 -32.74 -39.58 -83.12
N ARG A 211 -32.41 -40.77 -82.58
CA ARG A 211 -31.26 -41.57 -83.03
C ARG A 211 -31.39 -42.07 -84.48
N SER A 212 -32.61 -42.20 -85.04
CA SER A 212 -32.83 -42.52 -86.47
C SER A 212 -32.98 -41.27 -87.34
N SER A 213 -33.42 -40.13 -86.80
CA SER A 213 -33.48 -38.81 -87.45
C SER A 213 -32.08 -38.20 -87.58
N ASP A 214 -31.21 -38.44 -86.60
CA ASP A 214 -29.77 -38.16 -86.66
C ASP A 214 -29.07 -39.10 -87.68
N ASN A 215 -29.73 -40.17 -88.12
CA ASN A 215 -29.27 -41.09 -89.17
C ASN A 215 -30.10 -41.02 -90.49
N LEU A 216 -31.07 -40.10 -90.62
CA LEU A 216 -31.93 -39.89 -91.81
C LEU A 216 -31.89 -38.43 -92.30
N GLY A 217 -30.76 -37.75 -92.09
CA GLY A 217 -30.35 -36.55 -92.85
C GLY A 217 -29.61 -36.90 -94.15
N SER A 218 -29.39 -38.17 -94.43
CA SER A 218 -28.81 -38.68 -95.68
C SER A 218 -29.85 -39.53 -96.41
N LEU A 219 -30.28 -39.03 -97.59
CA LEU A 219 -31.14 -39.65 -98.60
C LEU A 219 -32.65 -39.44 -98.40
N GLU A 220 -33.24 -38.49 -99.16
CA GLU A 220 -34.37 -38.78 -100.04
C GLU A 220 -34.78 -37.61 -100.96
N ALA A 221 -34.51 -37.80 -102.26
CA ALA A 221 -35.41 -37.58 -103.40
C ALA A 221 -35.06 -38.72 -104.41
N PRO A 222 -35.89 -39.16 -105.39
CA PRO A 222 -37.09 -38.53 -105.96
C PRO A 222 -38.26 -39.47 -106.47
N ARG A 223 -39.36 -38.81 -106.93
CA ARG A 223 -40.18 -39.05 -108.18
C ARG A 223 -41.37 -40.04 -108.30
N ALA A 224 -42.33 -39.57 -109.13
CA ALA A 224 -43.25 -40.25 -110.10
C ALA A 224 -44.70 -40.57 -109.60
N PHE A 225 -45.81 -40.58 -110.37
CA PHE A 225 -46.16 -40.38 -111.80
C PHE A 225 -47.72 -40.34 -111.95
N LEU A 226 -48.23 -39.73 -113.05
CA LEU A 226 -49.49 -40.01 -113.80
C LEU A 226 -50.66 -38.98 -113.81
N ASP A 227 -50.72 -38.29 -114.94
CA ASP A 227 -51.83 -37.66 -115.70
C ASP A 227 -52.46 -38.71 -116.69
N PRO A 228 -53.35 -38.46 -117.69
CA PRO A 228 -54.22 -37.31 -118.13
C PRO A 228 -55.64 -37.84 -118.59
N PRO A 229 -56.44 -37.34 -119.60
CA PRO A 229 -56.34 -36.18 -120.52
C PRO A 229 -57.62 -35.35 -120.83
N SER A 230 -57.40 -34.21 -121.51
CA SER A 230 -58.33 -33.31 -122.23
C SER A 230 -58.70 -33.83 -123.64
N PRO A 231 -59.64 -33.20 -124.41
CA PRO A 231 -59.29 -32.13 -125.37
C PRO A 231 -60.39 -31.07 -125.73
N CYS A 232 -59.94 -29.98 -126.40
CA CYS A 232 -60.57 -28.70 -126.87
C CYS A 232 -61.69 -28.84 -127.97
N PRO A 233 -62.09 -27.84 -128.82
CA PRO A 233 -61.98 -26.34 -128.88
C PRO A 233 -63.30 -25.57 -129.32
N ASP A 234 -63.25 -24.21 -129.49
CA ASP A 234 -64.29 -23.23 -129.96
C ASP A 234 -64.77 -23.40 -131.45
N PRO A 235 -65.49 -22.49 -132.20
CA PRO A 235 -66.34 -21.26 -132.02
C PRO A 235 -67.66 -21.29 -132.90
N PRO A 236 -68.10 -20.30 -133.75
CA PRO A 236 -68.74 -18.95 -133.63
C PRO A 236 -70.22 -18.80 -134.16
N SER A 237 -70.78 -17.57 -134.14
CA SER A 237 -72.09 -17.07 -134.68
C SER A 237 -72.32 -17.22 -136.22
N PRO A 238 -73.58 -17.24 -136.77
CA PRO A 238 -74.18 -16.05 -137.46
C PRO A 238 -75.76 -15.97 -137.57
N CYS A 239 -76.29 -14.82 -138.04
CA CYS A 239 -77.70 -14.46 -138.33
C CYS A 239 -78.30 -15.09 -139.63
N PRO A 240 -79.50 -14.68 -140.15
CA PRO A 240 -80.87 -15.10 -139.81
C PRO A 240 -81.67 -15.77 -140.98
N ALA A 241 -82.90 -16.23 -140.67
CA ALA A 241 -84.07 -16.51 -141.55
C ALA A 241 -84.26 -17.92 -142.16
N ALA A 242 -85.02 -18.78 -141.47
CA ALA A 242 -86.05 -19.68 -142.05
C ALA A 242 -86.99 -20.16 -140.93
N SER A 243 -88.24 -19.71 -141.00
CA SER A 243 -89.24 -19.69 -139.93
C SER A 243 -90.23 -20.87 -139.97
N ARG A 244 -90.70 -21.26 -138.76
CA ARG A 244 -92.04 -21.77 -138.40
C ARG A 244 -92.37 -23.27 -138.43
N GLN A 245 -91.44 -24.20 -138.65
CA GLN A 245 -91.74 -25.64 -138.48
C GLN A 245 -90.94 -26.38 -137.38
N MET A 246 -89.98 -25.71 -136.72
CA MET A 246 -89.17 -26.32 -135.63
C MET A 246 -89.72 -26.04 -134.22
N ASP A 247 -90.59 -25.03 -134.04
CA ASP A 247 -91.04 -24.60 -132.71
C ASP A 247 -92.00 -25.58 -132.01
N GLU A 248 -92.72 -26.43 -132.76
CA GLU A 248 -93.62 -27.43 -132.17
C GLU A 248 -92.89 -28.66 -131.61
N LEU A 249 -91.72 -29.01 -132.16
CA LEU A 249 -90.92 -30.14 -131.68
C LEU A 249 -90.11 -29.79 -130.42
N HIS A 250 -89.64 -28.54 -130.28
CA HIS A 250 -88.94 -28.08 -129.07
C HIS A 250 -89.85 -27.98 -127.82
N ALA A 251 -91.14 -27.72 -127.99
CA ALA A 251 -92.08 -27.60 -126.86
C ALA A 251 -92.29 -28.94 -126.12
N ARG A 252 -92.27 -30.07 -126.83
CA ARG A 252 -92.48 -31.42 -126.24
C ARG A 252 -91.23 -31.95 -125.54
N GLU A 253 -90.03 -31.64 -126.04
CA GLU A 253 -88.79 -32.01 -125.37
C GLU A 253 -88.51 -31.16 -124.11
N GLY A 254 -88.91 -29.88 -124.12
CA GLY A 254 -88.79 -28.98 -122.96
C GLY A 254 -89.61 -29.43 -121.73
N ALA A 255 -90.74 -30.10 -121.94
CA ALA A 255 -91.59 -30.59 -120.84
C ALA A 255 -90.94 -31.76 -120.07
N ARG A 256 -90.32 -32.73 -120.79
CA ARG A 256 -89.63 -33.88 -120.17
C ARG A 256 -88.36 -33.48 -119.43
N LEU A 257 -87.66 -32.44 -119.91
CA LEU A 257 -86.49 -31.89 -119.23
C LEU A 257 -86.87 -31.13 -117.94
N LYS A 258 -88.03 -30.46 -117.91
CA LYS A 258 -88.53 -29.78 -116.71
C LYS A 258 -88.85 -30.73 -115.55
N GLU A 259 -89.40 -31.92 -115.81
CA GLU A 259 -89.66 -32.89 -114.73
C GLU A 259 -88.39 -33.52 -114.17
N ARG A 260 -87.41 -33.87 -115.02
CA ARG A 260 -86.10 -34.34 -114.56
C ARG A 260 -85.34 -33.26 -113.77
N ALA A 261 -85.46 -32.00 -114.16
CA ALA A 261 -84.87 -30.88 -113.43
C ALA A 261 -85.52 -30.68 -112.05
N LYS A 262 -86.84 -30.87 -111.93
CA LYS A 262 -87.54 -30.83 -110.63
C LYS A 262 -87.12 -31.97 -109.70
N ALA A 263 -87.00 -33.20 -110.22
CA ALA A 263 -86.51 -34.34 -109.44
C ALA A 263 -85.04 -34.18 -109.01
N ALA A 264 -84.19 -33.63 -109.88
CA ALA A 264 -82.81 -33.27 -109.54
C ALA A 264 -82.71 -32.11 -108.52
N GLY A 265 -83.65 -31.16 -108.55
CA GLY A 265 -83.78 -30.09 -107.57
C GLY A 265 -84.13 -30.60 -106.18
N ALA A 266 -85.11 -31.50 -106.08
CA ALA A 266 -85.51 -32.09 -104.80
C ALA A 266 -84.39 -32.92 -104.14
N LEU A 267 -83.61 -33.67 -104.93
CA LEU A 267 -82.44 -34.40 -104.42
C LEU A 267 -81.31 -33.45 -103.97
N ARG A 268 -81.09 -32.34 -104.68
CA ARG A 268 -80.13 -31.31 -104.25
C ARG A 268 -80.55 -30.65 -102.95
N GLU A 269 -81.82 -30.29 -102.79
CA GLU A 269 -82.33 -29.70 -101.54
C GLU A 269 -82.23 -30.67 -100.36
N ALA A 270 -82.53 -31.95 -100.56
CA ALA A 270 -82.35 -32.98 -99.53
C ALA A 270 -80.87 -33.13 -99.12
N LEU A 271 -79.95 -33.14 -100.09
CA LEU A 271 -78.50 -33.18 -99.82
C LEU A 271 -78.02 -31.90 -99.11
N TYR A 272 -78.54 -30.72 -99.46
CA TYR A 272 -78.21 -29.47 -98.76
C TYR A 272 -78.77 -29.45 -97.32
N ALA A 273 -79.97 -29.99 -97.10
CA ALA A 273 -80.53 -30.12 -95.76
C ALA A 273 -79.77 -31.13 -94.90
N GLU A 274 -79.32 -32.24 -95.47
CA GLU A 274 -78.55 -33.26 -94.76
C GLU A 274 -77.13 -32.78 -94.45
N THR A 275 -76.48 -32.09 -95.40
CA THR A 275 -75.18 -31.43 -95.16
C THR A 275 -75.27 -30.31 -94.12
N ALA A 276 -76.35 -29.52 -94.10
CA ALA A 276 -76.59 -28.51 -93.07
C ALA A 276 -76.81 -29.14 -91.68
N ARG A 277 -77.57 -30.24 -91.58
CA ARG A 277 -77.74 -30.99 -90.32
C ARG A 277 -76.42 -31.59 -89.84
N LEU A 278 -75.64 -32.17 -90.75
CA LEU A 278 -74.31 -32.69 -90.43
C LEU A 278 -73.34 -31.58 -90.01
N GLN A 279 -73.45 -30.38 -90.58
CA GLN A 279 -72.67 -29.21 -90.16
C GLN A 279 -73.07 -28.74 -88.76
N ALA A 280 -74.36 -28.68 -88.42
CA ALA A 280 -74.82 -28.32 -87.09
C ALA A 280 -74.37 -29.34 -86.02
N ALA A 281 -74.53 -30.65 -86.30
CA ALA A 281 -74.05 -31.70 -85.40
C ALA A 281 -72.52 -31.67 -85.22
N ARG A 282 -71.77 -31.35 -86.29
CA ARG A 282 -70.32 -31.12 -86.20
C ARG A 282 -69.99 -29.93 -85.32
N GLN A 283 -70.73 -28.82 -85.42
CA GLN A 283 -70.51 -27.65 -84.57
C GLN A 283 -70.73 -27.97 -83.09
N GLU A 284 -71.76 -28.75 -82.73
CA GLU A 284 -72.00 -29.17 -81.34
C GLU A 284 -70.88 -30.07 -80.80
N VAL A 285 -70.41 -31.03 -81.60
CA VAL A 285 -69.26 -31.87 -81.23
C VAL A 285 -67.98 -31.04 -81.08
N LEU A 286 -67.78 -30.05 -81.95
CA LEU A 286 -66.65 -29.13 -81.85
C LEU A 286 -66.74 -28.26 -80.59
N TYR A 287 -67.90 -27.70 -80.26
CA TYR A 287 -68.07 -26.92 -79.03
C TYR A 287 -67.86 -27.74 -77.75
N THR A 288 -68.35 -28.98 -77.73
CA THR A 288 -68.13 -29.87 -76.57
C THR A 288 -66.67 -30.30 -76.45
N ALA A 289 -66.00 -30.58 -77.58
CA ALA A 289 -64.58 -30.86 -77.62
C ALA A 289 -63.76 -29.63 -77.18
N ASP A 290 -64.09 -28.43 -77.67
CA ASP A 290 -63.42 -27.17 -77.33
C ASP A 290 -63.56 -26.84 -75.85
N PHE A 291 -64.74 -27.05 -75.26
CA PHE A 291 -64.95 -26.88 -73.82
C PHE A 291 -64.11 -27.86 -73.00
N GLN A 292 -64.03 -29.13 -73.40
CA GLN A 292 -63.16 -30.10 -72.75
C GLN A 292 -61.67 -29.77 -72.94
N LEU A 293 -61.31 -29.25 -74.12
CA LEU A 293 -59.96 -28.79 -74.43
C LEU A 293 -59.56 -27.64 -73.50
N GLN A 294 -60.42 -26.65 -73.30
CA GLN A 294 -60.19 -25.53 -72.38
C GLN A 294 -60.08 -25.99 -70.92
N LEU A 295 -60.91 -26.96 -70.51
CA LEU A 295 -60.83 -27.53 -69.17
C LEU A 295 -59.51 -28.30 -68.96
N MET A 296 -59.10 -29.11 -69.93
CA MET A 296 -57.82 -29.80 -69.91
C MET A 296 -56.65 -28.83 -69.95
N GLN A 297 -56.71 -27.78 -70.78
CA GLN A 297 -55.70 -26.72 -70.83
C GLN A 297 -55.55 -26.01 -69.49
N ARG A 298 -56.64 -25.72 -68.76
CA ARG A 298 -56.57 -25.15 -67.41
C ARG A 298 -55.96 -26.11 -66.39
N LYS A 299 -56.27 -27.41 -66.47
CA LYS A 299 -55.70 -28.44 -65.58
C LYS A 299 -54.22 -28.66 -65.88
N VAL A 300 -53.84 -28.71 -67.15
CA VAL A 300 -52.44 -28.79 -67.60
C VAL A 300 -51.70 -27.53 -67.18
N ALA A 301 -52.26 -26.33 -67.36
CA ALA A 301 -51.65 -25.08 -66.90
C ALA A 301 -51.38 -25.09 -65.37
N ARG A 302 -52.32 -25.60 -64.56
CA ARG A 302 -52.08 -25.78 -63.12
C ARG A 302 -51.01 -26.83 -62.82
N ALA A 303 -51.01 -27.95 -63.56
CA ALA A 303 -50.02 -29.02 -63.40
C ALA A 303 -48.61 -28.61 -63.87
N THR A 304 -48.51 -27.74 -64.89
CA THR A 304 -47.26 -27.15 -65.38
C THR A 304 -46.79 -25.95 -64.54
N GLY A 305 -47.49 -25.64 -63.44
CA GLY A 305 -47.07 -24.62 -62.46
C GLY A 305 -47.61 -23.21 -62.72
N VAL A 306 -48.41 -23.01 -63.77
CA VAL A 306 -49.10 -21.74 -64.03
C VAL A 306 -50.34 -21.67 -63.14
N ARG A 307 -50.16 -21.12 -61.95
CA ARG A 307 -51.24 -20.79 -61.02
C ARG A 307 -51.98 -19.52 -61.44
N SER A 308 -53.18 -19.32 -60.89
CA SER A 308 -53.92 -18.06 -61.07
C SER A 308 -53.05 -16.88 -60.63
N ALA A 309 -53.23 -15.71 -61.25
CA ALA A 309 -52.47 -14.52 -60.90
C ALA A 309 -52.61 -14.18 -59.40
N GLU A 310 -53.80 -14.38 -58.84
CA GLU A 310 -54.11 -14.19 -57.41
C GLU A 310 -53.29 -15.14 -56.52
N GLU A 311 -53.34 -16.45 -56.78
CA GLU A 311 -52.55 -17.46 -56.04
C GLU A 311 -51.03 -17.19 -56.15
N GLN A 312 -50.55 -16.73 -57.31
CA GLN A 312 -49.15 -16.34 -57.45
C GLN A 312 -48.78 -15.11 -56.62
N THR A 313 -49.67 -14.11 -56.53
CA THR A 313 -49.44 -12.93 -55.68
C THR A 313 -49.45 -13.29 -54.20
N GLU A 314 -50.34 -14.18 -53.76
CA GLU A 314 -50.39 -14.68 -52.37
C GLU A 314 -49.15 -15.50 -52.01
N LEU A 315 -48.69 -16.40 -52.90
CA LEU A 315 -47.48 -17.17 -52.63
C LEU A 315 -46.23 -16.28 -52.64
N LYS A 316 -46.16 -15.29 -53.55
CA LYS A 316 -45.06 -14.32 -53.56
C LYS A 316 -45.06 -13.46 -52.30
N SER A 317 -46.23 -13.06 -51.79
CA SER A 317 -46.31 -12.31 -50.53
C SER A 317 -45.90 -13.19 -49.35
N GLN A 318 -46.34 -14.46 -49.30
CA GLN A 318 -45.90 -15.42 -48.28
C GLN A 318 -44.39 -15.67 -48.33
N ILE A 319 -43.82 -15.88 -49.52
CA ILE A 319 -42.36 -16.02 -49.71
C ILE A 319 -41.64 -14.77 -49.22
N ALA A 320 -42.14 -13.57 -49.53
CA ALA A 320 -41.54 -12.32 -49.05
C ALA A 320 -41.62 -12.20 -47.53
N THR A 321 -42.73 -12.60 -46.90
CA THR A 321 -42.84 -12.60 -45.43
C THR A 321 -41.88 -13.61 -44.78
N LEU A 322 -41.76 -14.81 -45.34
CA LEU A 322 -40.85 -15.85 -44.84
C LEU A 322 -39.38 -15.46 -45.06
N GLN A 323 -39.05 -14.83 -46.19
CA GLN A 323 -37.72 -14.27 -46.44
C GLN A 323 -37.38 -13.18 -45.43
N ARG A 324 -38.32 -12.28 -45.14
CA ARG A 324 -38.14 -11.22 -44.13
C ARG A 324 -37.95 -11.80 -42.73
N GLN A 325 -38.70 -12.85 -42.37
CA GLN A 325 -38.53 -13.56 -41.10
C GLN A 325 -37.17 -14.26 -41.03
N LEU A 326 -36.72 -14.90 -42.11
CA LEU A 326 -35.41 -15.55 -42.18
C LEU A 326 -34.26 -14.54 -42.06
N GLU A 327 -34.38 -13.38 -42.71
CA GLU A 327 -33.42 -12.28 -42.60
C GLU A 327 -33.38 -11.69 -41.19
N GLN A 328 -34.55 -11.48 -40.56
CA GLN A 328 -34.64 -11.04 -39.17
C GLN A 328 -34.00 -12.05 -38.21
N GLN A 329 -34.33 -13.33 -38.35
CA GLN A 329 -33.71 -14.40 -37.56
C GLN A 329 -32.21 -14.49 -37.80
N GLY A 330 -31.76 -14.38 -39.05
CA GLY A 330 -30.34 -14.32 -39.41
C GLY A 330 -29.62 -13.12 -38.81
N ALA A 331 -30.25 -11.95 -38.75
CA ALA A 331 -29.72 -10.76 -38.09
C ALA A 331 -29.61 -10.96 -36.56
N THR A 332 -30.64 -11.52 -35.93
CA THR A 332 -30.60 -11.84 -34.48
C THR A 332 -29.52 -12.86 -34.15
N ALA A 333 -29.36 -13.91 -34.96
CA ALA A 333 -28.33 -14.92 -34.77
C ALA A 333 -26.91 -14.33 -34.94
N ARG A 334 -26.70 -13.45 -35.93
CA ARG A 334 -25.42 -12.73 -36.08
C ARG A 334 -25.13 -11.86 -34.87
N MET A 335 -26.10 -11.07 -34.42
CA MET A 335 -25.97 -10.22 -33.23
C MET A 335 -25.64 -11.04 -31.98
N LEU A 336 -26.35 -12.14 -31.73
CA LEU A 336 -26.07 -13.04 -30.62
C LEU A 336 -24.69 -13.68 -30.72
N SER A 337 -24.25 -14.08 -31.93
CA SER A 337 -22.91 -14.64 -32.13
C SER A 337 -21.79 -13.62 -31.87
N GLU A 338 -22.03 -12.34 -32.17
CA GLU A 338 -21.09 -11.26 -31.86
C GLU A 338 -21.05 -11.00 -30.35
N GLN A 339 -22.20 -11.01 -29.67
CA GLN A 339 -22.28 -10.90 -28.23
C GLN A 339 -21.58 -12.08 -27.53
N GLU A 340 -21.79 -13.31 -27.99
CA GLU A 340 -21.11 -14.50 -27.47
C GLU A 340 -19.59 -14.39 -27.63
N LYS A 341 -19.11 -13.90 -28.79
CA LYS A 341 -17.68 -13.65 -29.00
C LYS A 341 -17.13 -12.57 -28.07
N ARG A 342 -17.87 -11.48 -27.85
CA ARG A 342 -17.49 -10.40 -26.91
C ARG A 342 -17.38 -10.95 -25.49
N LEU A 343 -18.41 -11.65 -25.00
CA LEU A 343 -18.45 -12.26 -23.67
C LEU A 343 -17.35 -13.33 -23.51
N SER A 344 -17.11 -14.16 -24.52
CA SER A 344 -16.00 -15.12 -24.51
C SER A 344 -14.63 -14.42 -24.37
N ASN A 345 -14.43 -13.29 -25.06
CA ASN A 345 -13.19 -12.53 -24.96
C ASN A 345 -13.04 -11.82 -23.61
N GLU A 346 -14.14 -11.29 -23.05
CA GLU A 346 -14.17 -10.73 -21.69
C GLU A 346 -13.88 -11.79 -20.64
N LEU A 347 -14.47 -12.98 -20.76
CA LEU A 347 -14.22 -14.11 -19.88
C LEU A 347 -12.75 -14.57 -19.95
N LYS A 348 -12.15 -14.59 -21.14
CA LYS A 348 -10.70 -14.87 -21.29
C LYS A 348 -9.83 -13.80 -20.62
N ARG A 349 -10.20 -12.52 -20.73
CA ARG A 349 -9.48 -11.42 -20.04
C ARG A 349 -9.63 -11.51 -18.52
N ALA A 350 -10.82 -11.84 -18.03
CA ALA A 350 -11.07 -12.04 -16.61
C ALA A 350 -10.24 -13.20 -16.05
N ARG A 351 -10.21 -14.35 -16.75
CA ARG A 351 -9.37 -15.50 -16.36
C ARG A 351 -7.88 -15.17 -16.30
N ARG A 352 -7.35 -14.40 -17.26
CA ARG A 352 -5.94 -13.97 -17.21
C ARG A 352 -5.66 -13.06 -16.01
N ARG A 353 -6.58 -12.14 -15.69
CA ARG A 353 -6.45 -11.30 -14.50
C ARG A 353 -6.51 -12.12 -13.22
N GLU A 354 -7.37 -13.12 -13.17
CA GLU A 354 -7.45 -14.07 -12.05
C GLU A 354 -6.13 -14.82 -11.89
N GLU A 355 -5.56 -15.35 -12.97
CA GLU A 355 -4.24 -15.99 -12.96
C GLU A 355 -3.14 -15.02 -12.46
N GLU A 356 -3.08 -13.80 -12.99
CA GLU A 356 -2.14 -12.76 -12.53
C GLU A 356 -2.27 -12.50 -11.02
N VAL A 357 -3.50 -12.28 -10.54
CA VAL A 357 -3.77 -12.06 -9.11
C VAL A 357 -3.37 -13.28 -8.28
N THR A 358 -3.67 -14.50 -8.72
CA THR A 358 -3.27 -15.73 -7.98
C THR A 358 -1.75 -15.88 -7.89
N THR A 359 -1.00 -15.48 -8.93
CA THR A 359 0.46 -15.49 -8.88
C THR A 359 1.02 -14.43 -7.93
N GLU A 360 0.42 -13.24 -7.90
CA GLU A 360 0.81 -12.21 -6.94
C GLU A 360 0.43 -12.61 -5.49
N GLU A 361 -0.73 -13.22 -5.28
CA GLU A 361 -1.08 -13.80 -3.98
C GLU A 361 -0.06 -14.84 -3.52
N ALA A 362 0.37 -15.74 -4.41
CA ALA A 362 1.39 -16.74 -4.08
C ALA A 362 2.74 -16.10 -3.74
N ARG A 363 3.15 -15.04 -4.45
CA ARG A 363 4.36 -14.26 -4.15
C ARG A 363 4.26 -13.57 -2.80
N LEU A 364 3.14 -12.89 -2.52
CA LEU A 364 2.92 -12.21 -1.26
C LEU A 364 2.86 -13.19 -0.09
N ARG A 365 2.21 -14.35 -0.25
CA ARG A 365 2.22 -15.43 0.76
C ARG A 365 3.63 -15.91 1.04
N ALA A 366 4.43 -16.18 0.01
CA ALA A 366 5.84 -16.57 0.20
C ALA A 366 6.68 -15.49 0.90
N ALA A 367 6.41 -14.21 0.63
CA ALA A 367 7.07 -13.09 1.32
C ALA A 367 6.64 -12.99 2.79
N ILE A 368 5.35 -13.20 3.09
CA ILE A 368 4.83 -13.26 4.47
C ILE A 368 5.50 -14.42 5.23
N ASP A 369 5.52 -15.62 4.66
CA ASP A 369 6.11 -16.80 5.28
C ASP A 369 7.62 -16.57 5.60
N ALA A 370 8.35 -15.90 4.71
CA ALA A 370 9.75 -15.54 4.95
C ALA A 370 9.90 -14.60 6.15
N VAL A 371 9.09 -13.54 6.21
CA VAL A 371 9.09 -12.58 7.33
C VAL A 371 8.66 -13.24 8.64
N GLU A 372 7.72 -14.19 8.60
CA GLU A 372 7.32 -14.97 9.78
C GLU A 372 8.49 -15.82 10.32
N VAL A 373 9.25 -16.47 9.44
CA VAL A 373 10.45 -17.21 9.85
C VAL A 373 11.46 -16.27 10.50
N ASP A 374 11.74 -15.11 9.91
CA ASP A 374 12.66 -14.12 10.47
C ASP A 374 12.18 -13.61 11.85
N ASN A 375 10.89 -13.33 12.00
CA ASN A 375 10.29 -12.98 13.29
C ASN A 375 10.47 -14.08 14.33
N THR A 376 10.29 -15.36 13.95
CA THR A 376 10.51 -16.47 14.89
C THR A 376 11.98 -16.62 15.30
N LEU A 377 12.92 -16.33 14.38
CA LEU A 377 14.35 -16.33 14.66
C LEU A 377 14.74 -15.18 15.59
N ALA A 378 14.26 -13.97 15.32
CA ALA A 378 14.45 -12.80 16.18
C ALA A 378 13.89 -13.04 17.59
N GLN A 379 12.68 -13.61 17.71
CA GLN A 379 12.11 -13.99 19.01
C GLN A 379 12.98 -15.01 19.77
N LYS A 380 13.55 -16.00 19.06
CA LYS A 380 14.48 -16.97 19.67
C LYS A 380 15.78 -16.30 20.13
N GLN A 381 16.32 -15.35 19.35
CA GLN A 381 17.51 -14.59 19.71
C GLN A 381 17.26 -13.73 20.96
N ILE A 382 16.14 -12.98 20.99
CA ILE A 382 15.74 -12.18 22.17
C ILE A 382 15.63 -13.05 23.42
N LYS A 383 15.03 -14.25 23.32
CA LYS A 383 14.94 -15.19 24.45
C LYS A 383 16.32 -15.66 24.93
N LYS A 384 17.24 -15.96 24.01
CA LYS A 384 18.62 -16.35 24.34
C LYS A 384 19.38 -15.21 25.02
N GLU A 385 19.31 -14.00 24.48
CA GLU A 385 19.95 -12.83 25.07
C GLU A 385 19.37 -12.49 26.45
N ALA A 386 18.05 -12.65 26.62
CA ALA A 386 17.41 -12.47 27.92
C ALA A 386 17.92 -13.49 28.96
N GLN A 387 18.09 -14.77 28.57
CA GLN A 387 18.67 -15.80 29.43
C GLN A 387 20.13 -15.48 29.79
N GLN A 388 20.95 -15.10 28.80
CA GLN A 388 22.34 -14.69 29.04
C GLN A 388 22.42 -13.47 29.98
N ARG A 389 21.52 -12.50 29.83
CA ARG A 389 21.44 -11.35 30.75
C ARG A 389 21.09 -11.79 32.16
N GLN A 390 20.14 -12.71 32.33
CA GLN A 390 19.77 -13.26 33.64
C GLN A 390 20.96 -13.99 34.29
N GLU A 391 21.66 -14.84 33.54
CA GLU A 391 22.87 -15.52 34.01
C GLU A 391 23.96 -14.53 34.43
N ALA A 392 24.21 -13.49 33.62
CA ALA A 392 25.16 -12.44 33.95
C ALA A 392 24.77 -11.65 35.21
N THR A 393 23.48 -11.36 35.40
CA THR A 393 23.02 -10.69 36.64
C THR A 393 23.22 -11.57 37.87
N VAL A 394 22.93 -12.87 37.79
CA VAL A 394 23.17 -13.80 38.89
C VAL A 394 24.67 -13.91 39.19
N ALA A 395 25.52 -14.00 38.16
CA ALA A 395 26.97 -14.02 38.33
C ALA A 395 27.48 -12.74 39.01
N ALA A 396 26.98 -11.57 38.62
CA ALA A 396 27.33 -10.30 39.26
C ALA A 396 26.92 -10.26 40.74
N ASP A 397 25.74 -10.78 41.08
CA ASP A 397 25.27 -10.84 42.46
C ASP A 397 26.07 -11.84 43.31
N LEU A 398 26.49 -12.98 42.74
CA LEU A 398 27.42 -13.90 43.39
C LEU A 398 28.76 -13.22 43.71
N LEU A 399 29.33 -12.49 42.75
CA LEU A 399 30.57 -11.74 42.97
C LEU A 399 30.39 -10.64 44.02
N ARG A 400 29.24 -9.96 44.05
CA ARG A 400 28.92 -8.98 45.11
C ARG A 400 28.87 -9.64 46.49
N LEU A 401 28.33 -10.85 46.59
CA LEU A 401 28.32 -11.60 47.85
C LEU A 401 29.74 -12.01 48.26
N GLU A 402 30.59 -12.43 47.33
CA GLU A 402 32.00 -12.72 47.60
C GLU A 402 32.76 -11.48 48.09
N VAL A 403 32.56 -10.33 47.44
CA VAL A 403 33.15 -9.06 47.87
C VAL A 403 32.68 -8.69 49.28
N LYS A 404 31.40 -8.89 49.61
CA LYS A 404 30.90 -8.66 50.98
C LYS A 404 31.58 -9.58 51.99
N LYS A 405 31.68 -10.89 51.70
CA LYS A 405 32.40 -11.85 52.57
C LYS A 405 33.86 -11.46 52.79
N LEU A 406 34.56 -11.06 51.73
CA LEU A 406 35.95 -10.61 51.82
C LEU A 406 36.08 -9.31 52.61
N ARG A 407 35.14 -8.37 52.46
CA ARG A 407 35.09 -7.15 53.27
C ARG A 407 34.88 -7.48 54.74
N GLU A 408 33.91 -8.32 55.08
CA GLU A 408 33.67 -8.74 56.47
C GLU A 408 34.88 -9.46 57.07
N ALA A 409 35.54 -10.34 56.31
CA ALA A 409 36.77 -10.99 56.73
C ALA A 409 37.91 -10.00 56.96
N LEU A 410 38.03 -8.97 56.11
CA LEU A 410 38.99 -7.89 56.29
C LEU A 410 38.68 -7.08 57.55
N HIS A 411 37.41 -6.71 57.76
CA HIS A 411 36.97 -5.95 58.94
C HIS A 411 37.22 -6.76 60.23
N GLY A 412 36.94 -8.06 60.22
CA GLY A 412 37.28 -8.93 61.35
C GLY A 412 38.78 -9.01 61.64
N ARG A 413 39.63 -8.97 60.60
CA ARG A 413 41.09 -8.88 60.77
C ARG A 413 41.53 -7.52 61.28
N THR A 414 40.97 -6.42 60.78
CA THR A 414 41.31 -5.07 61.26
C THR A 414 40.91 -4.90 62.71
N ASP A 415 39.71 -5.33 63.11
CA ASP A 415 39.25 -5.29 64.50
C ASP A 415 40.17 -6.13 65.42
N GLY A 416 40.63 -7.28 64.93
CA GLY A 416 41.63 -8.10 65.62
C GLY A 416 42.96 -7.37 65.82
N VAL A 417 43.47 -6.69 64.80
CA VAL A 417 44.71 -5.88 64.90
C VAL A 417 44.51 -4.70 65.85
N PHE A 418 43.41 -3.95 65.72
CA PHE A 418 43.08 -2.86 66.64
C PHE A 418 42.97 -3.32 68.09
N GLY A 419 42.38 -4.50 68.34
CA GLY A 419 42.31 -5.11 69.66
C GLY A 419 43.70 -5.44 70.24
N LEU A 420 44.59 -6.00 69.42
CA LEU A 420 45.98 -6.29 69.80
C LEU A 420 46.79 -5.01 70.06
N GLU A 421 46.61 -3.99 69.24
CA GLU A 421 47.26 -2.69 69.42
C GLU A 421 46.80 -2.02 70.72
N ASN A 422 45.49 -1.99 70.99
CA ASN A 422 44.97 -1.49 72.26
C ASN A 422 45.54 -2.28 73.45
N ARG A 423 45.61 -3.62 73.35
CA ARG A 423 46.20 -4.45 74.40
C ARG A 423 47.69 -4.17 74.59
N LYS A 424 48.45 -3.98 73.51
CA LYS A 424 49.87 -3.59 73.55
C LYS A 424 50.03 -2.23 74.22
N SER A 425 49.23 -1.24 73.86
CA SER A 425 49.25 0.09 74.47
C SER A 425 48.93 0.05 75.96
N GLN A 426 47.90 -0.71 76.38
CA GLN A 426 47.60 -0.94 77.80
C GLN A 426 48.77 -1.57 78.56
N LEU A 427 49.43 -2.58 77.97
CA LEU A 427 50.59 -3.21 78.57
C LEU A 427 51.79 -2.26 78.64
N GLN A 428 52.01 -1.44 77.62
CA GLN A 428 53.07 -0.42 77.61
C GLN A 428 52.86 0.62 78.72
N LEU A 429 51.64 1.12 78.87
CA LEU A 429 51.27 2.04 79.96
C LEU A 429 51.49 1.38 81.33
N SER A 430 50.98 0.16 81.54
CA SER A 430 51.17 -0.57 82.80
C SER A 430 52.64 -0.87 83.10
N MET A 431 53.45 -1.15 82.08
CA MET A 431 54.90 -1.35 82.25
C MET A 431 55.62 -0.04 82.57
N ALA A 432 55.21 1.08 81.98
CA ALA A 432 55.76 2.40 82.30
C ALA A 432 55.41 2.80 83.74
N GLU A 433 54.17 2.58 84.19
CA GLU A 433 53.76 2.79 85.58
C GLU A 433 54.61 1.97 86.55
N ARG A 434 54.76 0.66 86.29
CA ARG A 434 55.63 -0.21 87.10
C ARG A 434 57.09 0.25 87.10
N GLN A 435 57.60 0.74 85.98
CA GLN A 435 58.97 1.28 85.92
C GLN A 435 59.12 2.52 86.80
N GLU A 436 58.15 3.44 86.79
CA GLU A 436 58.16 4.60 87.68
C GLU A 436 58.00 4.20 89.15
N GLU A 437 57.13 3.24 89.47
CA GLU A 437 57.02 2.68 90.83
C GLU A 437 58.36 2.10 91.31
N ILE A 438 59.03 1.30 90.47
CA ILE A 438 60.36 0.75 90.79
C ILE A 438 61.37 1.88 90.97
N LYS A 439 61.37 2.91 90.12
CA LYS A 439 62.27 4.07 90.27
C LYS A 439 62.07 4.75 91.62
N VAL A 440 60.82 5.06 91.98
CA VAL A 440 60.49 5.65 93.29
C VAL A 440 60.96 4.74 94.44
N HIS A 441 60.70 3.43 94.38
CA HIS A 441 61.20 2.50 95.39
C HIS A 441 62.73 2.48 95.47
N THR A 442 63.43 2.50 94.33
CA THR A 442 64.90 2.55 94.32
C THR A 442 65.43 3.86 94.89
N ASP A 443 64.75 4.98 94.67
CA ASP A 443 65.14 6.29 95.21
C ASP A 443 64.86 6.37 96.71
N VAL A 444 63.76 5.79 97.19
CA VAL A 444 63.50 5.63 98.63
C VAL A 444 64.58 4.77 99.28
N LEU A 445 64.96 3.64 98.67
CA LEU A 445 66.06 2.80 99.17
C LEU A 445 67.40 3.54 99.18
N ARG A 446 67.70 4.32 98.13
CA ARG A 446 68.90 5.19 98.09
C ARG A 446 68.87 6.24 99.19
N ALA A 447 67.72 6.86 99.44
CA ALA A 447 67.53 7.85 100.51
C ALA A 447 67.69 7.20 101.90
N GLN A 448 67.13 6.01 102.12
CA GLN A 448 67.32 5.24 103.35
C GLN A 448 68.79 4.85 103.56
N LEU A 449 69.49 4.42 102.50
CA LEU A 449 70.91 4.11 102.54
C LEU A 449 71.73 5.35 102.90
N LYS A 450 71.44 6.50 102.28
CA LYS A 450 72.10 7.78 102.59
C LYS A 450 71.82 8.23 104.04
N ALA A 451 70.59 8.09 104.53
CA ALA A 451 70.25 8.39 105.91
C ALA A 451 71.02 7.50 106.89
N ALA A 452 71.11 6.19 106.62
CA ALA A 452 71.89 5.25 107.42
C ALA A 452 73.41 5.55 107.37
N GLU A 453 73.93 5.98 106.21
CA GLU A 453 75.31 6.45 106.08
C GLU A 453 75.56 7.74 106.86
N ASP A 454 74.63 8.68 106.82
CA ASP A 454 74.68 9.92 107.60
C ASP A 454 74.63 9.62 109.10
N GLU A 455 73.77 8.69 109.55
CA GLU A 455 73.75 8.18 110.93
C GLU A 455 75.07 7.51 111.31
N ARG A 456 75.62 6.65 110.44
CA ARG A 456 76.95 6.04 110.64
C ARG A 456 78.03 7.12 110.74
N SER A 457 77.95 8.18 109.94
CA SER A 457 78.88 9.31 109.97
C SER A 457 78.74 10.12 111.26
N ARG A 458 77.51 10.37 111.73
CA ARG A 458 77.19 11.03 113.01
C ARG A 458 77.71 10.19 114.18
N ALA A 459 77.48 8.87 114.16
CA ALA A 459 78.01 7.94 115.16
C ALA A 459 79.55 7.91 115.16
N LYS A 460 80.21 7.92 114.00
CA LYS A 460 81.68 8.06 113.89
C LYS A 460 82.16 9.38 114.49
N LYS A 461 81.49 10.50 114.19
CA LYS A 461 81.80 11.84 114.75
C LYS A 461 81.60 11.86 116.27
N ALA A 462 80.50 11.30 116.78
CA ALA A 462 80.23 11.17 118.21
C ALA A 462 81.28 10.29 118.91
N ARG A 463 81.72 9.17 118.31
CA ARG A 463 82.86 8.39 118.81
C ARG A 463 84.17 9.19 118.82
N ALA A 464 84.42 10.02 117.80
CA ALA A 464 85.59 10.90 117.76
C ALA A 464 85.52 12.01 118.84
N ALA A 465 84.33 12.56 119.10
CA ALA A 465 84.08 13.50 120.19
C ALA A 465 84.24 12.83 121.57
N GLY A 466 83.77 11.58 121.72
CA GLY A 466 84.00 10.77 122.93
C GLY A 466 85.49 10.51 123.19
N ARG A 467 86.30 10.28 122.14
CA ARG A 467 87.77 10.22 122.26
C ARG A 467 88.38 11.56 122.71
N ARG A 468 87.85 12.69 122.21
CA ARG A 468 88.27 14.04 122.63
C ARG A 468 87.89 14.34 124.08
N LEU A 469 86.70 13.94 124.53
CA LEU A 469 86.30 14.05 125.94
C LEU A 469 87.13 13.13 126.84
N GLY A 470 87.49 11.93 126.38
CA GLY A 470 88.48 11.08 127.04
C GLY A 470 89.82 11.79 127.25
N SER A 471 90.31 12.49 126.22
CA SER A 471 91.55 13.29 126.33
C SER A 471 91.43 14.54 127.20
N ILE A 472 90.23 15.12 127.37
CA ILE A 472 90.00 16.32 128.20
C ILE A 472 89.78 15.93 129.68
N SER A 473 89.25 14.73 129.96
CA SER A 473 89.15 14.20 131.34
C SER A 473 90.51 13.79 131.96
N ALA A 474 91.55 13.63 131.13
CA ALA A 474 92.89 13.27 131.58
C ALA A 474 93.80 14.48 131.90
N GLY A 475 93.31 15.73 131.73
CA GLY A 475 94.15 16.93 131.73
C GLY A 475 93.97 17.92 132.91
N SER A 476 93.15 17.64 133.91
CA SER A 476 92.91 18.56 135.04
C SER A 476 93.68 18.20 136.32
N ARG A 477 94.97 18.58 136.38
CA ARG A 477 95.71 18.90 137.63
C ARG A 477 96.77 19.97 137.33
N ALA A 478 96.64 21.11 138.02
CA ALA A 478 97.26 22.44 137.85
C ALA A 478 98.79 22.50 138.22
N PRO A 479 99.49 23.67 138.39
CA PRO A 479 99.08 25.09 138.34
C PRO A 479 100.09 26.14 137.75
N SER A 480 99.64 27.41 137.80
CA SER A 480 100.21 28.74 137.52
C SER A 480 101.71 29.07 137.77
N ARG A 481 102.23 30.07 137.02
CA ARG A 481 103.13 31.11 137.58
C ARG A 481 103.14 32.46 136.82
N THR A 482 102.98 33.52 137.60
CA THR A 482 103.13 35.00 137.42
C THR A 482 104.59 35.43 137.14
N GLY A 483 105.01 36.63 136.68
CA GLY A 483 104.52 38.01 136.40
C GLY A 483 105.69 38.81 135.71
N PRO A 484 105.88 40.16 135.74
CA PRO A 484 105.04 41.34 136.08
C PRO A 484 105.08 42.50 135.00
N PRO A 485 104.32 43.62 135.16
CA PRO A 485 104.41 44.89 134.37
C PRO A 485 105.26 45.96 135.14
N PRO A 486 105.34 47.28 134.83
CA PRO A 486 104.89 48.13 133.71
C PRO A 486 106.00 49.09 133.17
N SER A 487 105.74 49.87 132.11
CA SER A 487 106.03 51.34 132.08
C SER A 487 105.78 51.96 130.70
N GLN A 488 105.04 53.07 130.71
CA GLN A 488 104.70 53.91 129.57
C GLN A 488 105.86 54.87 129.31
N ALA A 489 106.57 54.72 128.18
CA ALA A 489 107.46 55.77 127.63
C ALA A 489 107.95 55.53 126.18
N LEU A 490 107.39 54.60 125.40
CA LEU A 490 107.93 54.27 124.06
C LEU A 490 106.84 54.06 122.99
N THR A 491 105.83 54.91 122.98
CA THR A 491 104.76 54.90 121.95
C THR A 491 105.00 55.83 120.76
N GLU A 492 106.19 56.42 120.60
CA GLU A 492 106.47 57.37 119.49
C GLU A 492 107.64 56.96 118.58
N ARG A 493 108.29 55.83 118.83
CA ARG A 493 109.41 55.34 117.98
C ARG A 493 109.04 54.18 117.04
N LEU A 494 107.87 53.57 117.22
CA LEU A 494 107.39 52.44 116.40
C LEU A 494 106.48 52.84 115.21
N LEU A 495 106.09 54.12 115.06
CA LEU A 495 105.23 54.59 113.95
C LEU A 495 105.97 55.31 112.81
N ARG A 496 107.30 55.24 112.76
CA ARG A 496 108.11 55.83 111.68
C ARG A 496 108.78 54.79 110.76
N VAL A 497 108.76 53.51 111.13
CA VAL A 497 109.34 52.41 110.33
C VAL A 497 108.30 51.77 109.39
N ASP A 498 107.01 51.79 109.73
CA ASP A 498 105.93 51.23 108.88
C ASP A 498 105.47 52.15 107.72
N ARG A 499 106.00 53.39 107.63
CA ARG A 499 105.72 54.31 106.50
C ARG A 499 106.82 54.32 105.42
N LEU A 500 107.93 53.62 105.63
CA LEU A 500 109.03 53.49 104.65
C LEU A 500 109.10 52.13 103.96
N SER A 501 108.31 51.12 104.41
CA SER A 501 108.16 49.82 103.75
C SER A 501 106.99 49.74 102.75
N ALA A 502 106.10 50.74 102.72
CA ALA A 502 104.94 50.78 101.82
C ALA A 502 105.18 51.54 100.49
N LYS A 503 106.37 52.12 100.27
CA LYS A 503 106.75 52.84 99.03
C LYS A 503 107.80 52.14 98.17
N SER A 504 108.36 51.01 98.61
CA SER A 504 109.29 50.18 97.81
C SER A 504 108.60 49.03 97.05
N ALA A 505 107.32 48.73 97.29
CA ALA A 505 106.58 47.66 96.58
C ALA A 505 105.84 48.11 95.31
N ASN A 506 105.83 49.41 94.97
CA ASN A 506 105.08 49.96 93.82
C ASN A 506 105.95 50.41 92.64
N LEU A 507 107.26 50.14 92.65
CA LEU A 507 108.18 50.54 91.56
C LEU A 507 109.13 49.43 91.07
N GLU A 508 108.78 48.15 91.25
CA GLU A 508 109.46 46.99 90.62
C GLU A 508 108.48 46.04 89.91
N GLY A 509 107.34 46.56 89.44
CA GLY A 509 106.29 45.81 88.72
C GLY A 509 106.09 46.22 87.25
N LYS A 510 107.05 46.90 86.63
CA LYS A 510 106.99 47.32 85.22
C LYS A 510 108.33 47.09 84.51
N PRO A 511 108.74 45.81 84.38
CA PRO A 511 109.22 45.34 83.08
C PRO A 511 108.55 44.04 82.57
N GLY A 512 107.60 43.44 83.31
CA GLY A 512 106.86 42.24 82.85
C GLY A 512 105.54 42.52 82.09
N ALA A 513 104.98 43.72 82.21
CA ALA A 513 103.71 44.09 81.58
C ALA A 513 103.83 44.58 80.12
N ILE A 514 105.06 44.82 79.64
CA ILE A 514 105.34 45.21 78.26
C ILE A 514 105.81 43.99 77.45
N ASP A 515 106.56 43.06 78.06
CA ASP A 515 106.97 41.80 77.40
C ASP A 515 105.83 40.77 77.28
N ALA A 516 104.84 40.76 78.18
CA ALA A 516 103.60 39.99 77.98
C ALA A 516 102.69 40.57 76.87
N ARG A 517 102.93 41.82 76.43
CA ARG A 517 102.25 42.45 75.28
C ARG A 517 103.03 42.28 73.96
N LEU A 518 104.32 41.97 74.02
CA LEU A 518 105.17 41.76 72.84
C LEU A 518 105.47 40.28 72.56
N SER A 519 105.19 39.36 73.49
CA SER A 519 105.29 37.90 73.28
C SER A 519 103.99 37.21 72.84
N THR A 520 103.03 37.99 72.30
CA THR A 520 101.93 37.45 71.48
C THR A 520 102.08 37.91 70.02
N PRO A 521 103.00 37.33 69.22
CA PRO A 521 103.09 37.58 67.78
C PRO A 521 101.99 36.83 66.99
N ALA A 522 100.76 36.77 67.53
CA ALA A 522 99.59 36.16 66.88
C ALA A 522 98.39 37.12 66.76
N LEU A 523 98.56 38.41 67.07
CA LEU A 523 97.50 39.41 67.05
C LEU A 523 97.76 40.60 66.10
N ALA A 524 98.36 40.32 64.93
CA ALA A 524 98.42 41.28 63.80
C ALA A 524 97.32 41.02 62.73
N HIS A 525 96.57 39.91 62.83
CA HIS A 525 95.38 39.65 62.00
C HIS A 525 94.04 39.94 62.71
N THR A 526 94.06 40.43 63.95
CA THR A 526 92.88 40.51 64.82
C THR A 526 92.50 41.94 65.21
N ALA A 527 92.58 42.88 64.27
CA ALA A 527 91.86 44.17 64.40
C ALA A 527 90.38 44.04 63.94
N ALA A 528 90.05 43.04 63.11
CA ALA A 528 88.68 42.75 62.67
C ALA A 528 87.87 41.90 63.67
N SER A 529 88.52 41.28 64.67
CA SER A 529 87.88 40.31 65.57
C SER A 529 87.20 40.93 66.80
N ARG A 530 87.10 42.26 66.91
CA ARG A 530 86.39 42.94 68.01
C ARG A 530 84.90 43.17 67.75
N LEU A 531 84.39 42.79 66.58
CA LEU A 531 82.97 42.96 66.23
C LEU A 531 82.13 41.68 66.31
N ALA A 532 82.73 40.49 66.47
CA ALA A 532 82.05 39.27 66.91
C ALA A 532 83.08 38.15 67.13
N PRO A 533 82.89 37.21 68.09
CA PRO A 533 83.77 36.06 68.24
C PRO A 533 83.75 35.17 66.98
N PRO A 534 84.88 34.53 66.59
CA PRO A 534 84.95 33.71 65.37
C PRO A 534 83.95 32.55 65.34
N CYS A 535 83.49 32.08 66.51
CA CYS A 535 82.41 31.10 66.60
C CYS A 535 81.05 31.66 66.17
N ALA A 536 80.74 32.93 66.47
CA ALA A 536 79.48 33.55 66.07
C ALA A 536 79.43 33.82 64.56
N LEU A 537 80.55 34.26 63.97
CA LEU A 537 80.64 34.43 62.52
C LEU A 537 80.56 33.07 61.80
N ARG A 538 81.19 32.02 62.32
CA ARG A 538 81.06 30.68 61.75
C ARG A 538 79.63 30.17 61.83
N HIS A 539 78.98 30.27 62.99
CA HIS A 539 77.56 29.90 63.12
C HIS A 539 76.63 30.70 62.19
N LEU A 540 76.88 32.00 61.98
CA LEU A 540 76.11 32.80 61.03
C LEU A 540 76.39 32.40 59.58
N VAL A 541 77.62 32.07 59.23
CA VAL A 541 77.98 31.59 57.88
C VAL A 541 77.35 30.22 57.62
N ASP A 542 77.42 29.29 58.58
CA ASP A 542 76.86 27.94 58.46
C ASP A 542 75.32 28.00 58.36
N LYS A 543 74.66 28.83 59.19
CA LYS A 543 73.21 29.02 59.12
C LYS A 543 72.78 29.76 57.86
N ASN A 544 73.50 30.79 57.42
CA ASN A 544 73.21 31.44 56.15
C ASN A 544 73.45 30.52 54.95
N ALA A 545 74.42 29.61 55.03
CA ALA A 545 74.61 28.57 54.03
C ALA A 545 73.45 27.57 54.03
N ALA A 546 72.98 27.15 55.20
CA ALA A 546 71.81 26.27 55.34
C ALA A 546 70.51 26.94 54.84
N TYR A 547 70.25 28.20 55.21
CA TYR A 547 69.11 28.97 54.68
C TYR A 547 69.20 29.16 53.16
N LYS A 548 70.39 29.46 52.63
CA LYS A 548 70.60 29.56 51.18
C LYS A 548 70.41 28.22 50.47
N ALA A 549 70.76 27.10 51.11
CA ALA A 549 70.53 25.76 50.57
C ALA A 549 69.04 25.40 50.60
N ALA A 550 68.31 25.75 51.67
CA ALA A 550 66.89 25.50 51.80
C ALA A 550 66.03 26.38 50.86
N LEU A 551 66.47 27.60 50.57
CA LEU A 551 65.79 28.55 49.67
C LEU A 551 66.31 28.50 48.22
N ALA A 552 67.28 27.64 47.90
CA ALA A 552 67.79 27.53 46.54
C ALA A 552 66.75 26.84 45.64
N PRO A 553 66.37 27.43 44.49
CA PRO A 553 65.51 26.74 43.53
C PRO A 553 66.22 25.48 43.01
N ALA A 554 65.48 24.36 42.95
CA ALA A 554 66.01 23.06 42.53
C ALA A 554 66.75 23.19 41.18
N GLY A 555 68.03 22.77 41.17
CA GLY A 555 68.88 22.87 39.99
C GLY A 555 68.39 21.97 38.84
N PRO A 556 68.82 22.24 37.58
CA PRO A 556 68.31 21.60 36.35
C PRO A 556 68.61 20.09 36.22
N ARG A 557 69.29 19.47 37.19
CA ARG A 557 69.63 18.03 37.24
C ARG A 557 69.12 17.37 38.53
N THR A 558 67.96 17.80 38.99
CA THR A 558 67.23 17.15 40.08
C THR A 558 66.06 16.36 39.48
N PRO A 559 65.65 15.21 40.05
CA PRO A 559 64.55 14.41 39.53
C PRO A 559 63.23 15.20 39.45
N LEU A 560 63.06 16.20 40.33
CA LEU A 560 61.93 17.14 40.30
C LEU A 560 61.95 18.07 39.08
N ALA A 561 63.14 18.49 38.61
CA ALA A 561 63.27 19.32 37.41
C ALA A 561 62.98 18.52 36.13
N GLU A 562 63.37 17.24 36.09
CA GLU A 562 63.01 16.32 35.00
C GLU A 562 61.50 16.02 34.98
N GLN A 563 60.89 15.80 36.15
CA GLN A 563 59.44 15.66 36.28
C GLN A 563 58.70 16.93 35.83
N ARG A 564 59.19 18.12 36.21
CA ARG A 564 58.63 19.39 35.74
C ARG A 564 58.73 19.53 34.23
N ALA A 565 59.88 19.20 33.61
CA ALA A 565 60.04 19.25 32.16
C ALA A 565 59.09 18.28 31.45
N LEU A 566 58.92 17.06 31.98
CA LEU A 566 57.95 16.09 31.47
C LEU A 566 56.51 16.61 31.56
N LEU A 567 56.14 17.22 32.69
CA LEU A 567 54.81 17.82 32.87
C LEU A 567 54.60 19.03 31.94
N GLU A 568 55.62 19.85 31.71
CA GLU A 568 55.56 20.96 30.76
C GLU A 568 55.41 20.46 29.31
N GLU A 569 56.08 19.37 28.93
CA GLU A 569 55.89 18.72 27.63
C GLU A 569 54.50 18.10 27.49
N GLN A 570 54.01 17.41 28.53
CA GLN A 570 52.65 16.86 28.57
C GLN A 570 51.60 17.97 28.48
N HIS A 571 51.81 19.11 29.16
CA HIS A 571 50.95 20.27 29.08
C HIS A 571 50.96 20.89 27.67
N ARG A 572 52.13 21.03 27.04
CA ARG A 572 52.23 21.48 25.64
C ARG A 572 51.51 20.53 24.68
N ALA A 573 51.65 19.22 24.86
CA ALA A 573 50.95 18.21 24.08
C ALA A 573 49.43 18.22 24.31
N ALA A 574 48.98 18.47 25.55
CA ALA A 574 47.57 18.66 25.87
C ALA A 574 47.01 19.93 25.21
N LEU A 575 47.72 21.07 25.29
CA LEU A 575 47.32 22.31 24.63
C LEU A 575 47.27 22.16 23.09
N ALA A 576 48.22 21.44 22.50
CA ALA A 576 48.20 21.14 21.06
C ALA A 576 46.96 20.30 20.68
N ARG A 577 46.60 19.29 21.48
CA ARG A 577 45.37 18.51 21.29
C ARG A 577 44.11 19.36 21.46
N CYS A 578 44.04 20.21 22.48
CA CYS A 578 42.92 21.12 22.66
C CYS A 578 42.76 22.10 21.49
N ARG A 579 43.88 22.58 20.92
CA ARG A 579 43.84 23.42 19.72
C ARG A 579 43.37 22.65 18.49
N ALA A 580 43.85 21.43 18.28
CA ALA A 580 43.40 20.56 17.20
C ALA A 580 41.91 20.25 17.31
N HIS A 581 41.42 19.92 18.50
CA HIS A 581 39.99 19.70 18.74
C HIS A 581 39.14 20.95 18.53
N LYS A 582 39.64 22.15 18.86
CA LYS A 582 38.95 23.40 18.55
C LYS A 582 38.83 23.65 17.04
N VAL A 583 39.87 23.34 16.26
CA VAL A 583 39.82 23.43 14.80
C VAL A 583 38.83 22.42 14.22
N GLN A 584 38.83 21.18 14.71
CA GLN A 584 37.86 20.16 14.33
C GLN A 584 36.42 20.58 14.69
N GLN A 585 36.22 21.21 15.87
CA GLN A 585 34.93 21.75 16.26
C GLN A 585 34.46 22.84 15.30
N SER A 586 35.33 23.78 14.90
CA SER A 586 34.95 24.81 13.92
C SER A 586 34.65 24.23 12.54
N GLU A 587 35.39 23.21 12.08
CA GLU A 587 35.11 22.53 10.81
C GLU A 587 33.73 21.87 10.82
N VAL A 588 33.40 21.15 11.91
CA VAL A 588 32.09 20.52 12.08
C VAL A 588 30.97 21.56 12.21
N GLU A 589 31.21 22.68 12.89
CA GLU A 589 30.25 23.79 12.97
C GLU A 589 29.99 24.42 11.60
N GLU A 590 31.02 24.58 10.77
CA GLU A 590 30.88 25.05 9.39
C GLU A 590 30.11 24.04 8.51
N GLU A 591 30.38 22.74 8.65
CA GLU A 591 29.63 21.68 7.96
C GLU A 591 28.15 21.66 8.38
N ILE A 592 27.86 21.77 9.68
CA ILE A 592 26.49 21.88 10.20
C ILE A 592 25.81 23.14 9.65
N GLY A 593 26.54 24.27 9.57
CA GLY A 593 26.04 25.51 8.97
C GLY A 593 25.68 25.33 7.50
N GLN A 594 26.55 24.69 6.70
CA GLN A 594 26.29 24.39 5.29
C GLN A 594 25.10 23.43 5.13
N MET A 595 25.03 22.38 5.96
CA MET A 595 23.89 21.48 6.00
C MET A 595 22.60 22.21 6.38
N GLY A 596 22.64 23.17 7.30
CA GLY A 596 21.50 24.03 7.65
C GLY A 596 20.97 24.81 6.46
N VAL A 597 21.85 25.50 5.72
CA VAL A 597 21.47 26.25 4.52
C VAL A 597 20.83 25.34 3.47
N THR A 598 21.41 24.16 3.21
CA THR A 598 20.82 23.22 2.24
C THR A 598 19.46 22.68 2.68
N LEU A 599 19.23 22.50 3.98
CA LEU A 599 17.92 22.11 4.51
C LEU A 599 16.88 23.21 4.35
N ASP A 600 17.26 24.47 4.57
CA ASP A 600 16.39 25.63 4.37
C ASP A 600 16.01 25.76 2.88
N GLU A 601 16.97 25.63 1.96
CA GLU A 601 16.71 25.61 0.51
C GLU A 601 15.74 24.50 0.10
N LEU A 602 15.93 23.27 0.64
CA LEU A 602 15.01 22.16 0.40
C LEU A 602 13.63 22.40 1.00
N ALA A 603 13.55 23.05 2.17
CA ALA A 603 12.29 23.42 2.80
C ALA A 603 11.53 24.43 1.93
N ASP A 604 12.20 25.44 1.39
CA ASP A 604 11.62 26.44 0.48
C ASP A 604 11.10 25.80 -0.81
N VAL A 605 11.88 24.91 -1.43
CA VAL A 605 11.44 24.16 -2.62
C VAL A 605 10.22 23.29 -2.30
N SER A 606 10.21 22.60 -1.15
CA SER A 606 9.06 21.81 -0.72
C SER A 606 7.82 22.68 -0.48
N GLY A 607 8.01 23.88 0.09
CA GLY A 607 6.95 24.86 0.31
C GLY A 607 6.35 25.36 -1.00
N ALA A 608 7.19 25.70 -1.97
CA ALA A 608 6.76 26.11 -3.31
C ALA A 608 5.98 25.01 -4.03
N GLN A 609 6.42 23.75 -3.92
CA GLN A 609 5.70 22.60 -4.47
C GLN A 609 4.34 22.40 -3.80
N ARG A 610 4.25 22.49 -2.46
CA ARG A 610 2.97 22.41 -1.75
C ARG A 610 1.99 23.48 -2.22
N GLN A 611 2.43 24.73 -2.35
CA GLN A 611 1.60 25.82 -2.87
C GLN A 611 1.13 25.56 -4.31
N HIS A 612 1.98 24.96 -5.15
CA HIS A 612 1.60 24.57 -6.50
C HIS A 612 0.51 23.49 -6.49
N TYR A 613 0.63 22.46 -5.64
CA TYR A 613 -0.40 21.43 -5.49
C TYR A 613 -1.70 22.00 -4.92
N GLU A 614 -1.66 22.92 -3.97
CA GLU A 614 -2.84 23.60 -3.44
C GLU A 614 -3.56 24.40 -4.53
N ARG A 615 -2.83 25.15 -5.37
CA ARG A 615 -3.42 25.87 -6.52
C ARG A 615 -4.08 24.91 -7.52
N LEU A 616 -3.45 23.77 -7.81
CA LEU A 616 -4.04 22.75 -8.68
C LEU A 616 -5.28 22.09 -8.06
N ALA A 617 -5.27 21.86 -6.75
CA ALA A 617 -6.41 21.33 -6.03
C ALA A 617 -7.57 22.33 -6.02
N ASP A 618 -7.31 23.62 -5.82
CA ASP A 618 -8.29 24.70 -5.90
C ASP A 618 -8.89 24.82 -7.31
N ALA A 619 -8.06 24.78 -8.35
CA ALA A 619 -8.52 24.76 -9.73
C ALA A 619 -9.39 23.52 -10.02
N SER A 620 -9.01 22.35 -9.51
CA SER A 620 -9.80 21.12 -9.67
C SER A 620 -11.14 21.20 -8.93
N ARG A 621 -11.17 21.83 -7.74
CA ARG A 621 -12.40 22.08 -6.98
C ARG A 621 -13.32 23.06 -7.68
N SER A 622 -12.79 24.16 -8.23
CA SER A 622 -13.60 25.14 -8.96
C SER A 622 -14.16 24.56 -10.28
N ILE A 623 -13.37 23.75 -10.99
CA ILE A 623 -13.84 22.99 -12.17
C ILE A 623 -14.90 21.97 -11.75
N GLY A 624 -14.71 21.26 -10.65
CA GLY A 624 -15.69 20.32 -10.11
C GLY A 624 -17.03 20.99 -9.78
N ALA A 625 -16.99 22.17 -9.14
CA ALA A 625 -18.18 22.95 -8.80
C ALA A 625 -18.91 23.44 -10.07
N THR A 626 -18.19 23.99 -11.05
CA THR A 626 -18.81 24.42 -12.32
C THR A 626 -19.40 23.24 -13.09
N LEU A 627 -18.76 22.07 -13.12
CA LEU A 627 -19.33 20.86 -13.73
C LEU A 627 -20.61 20.38 -13.02
N GLN A 628 -20.69 20.48 -11.69
CA GLN A 628 -21.90 20.14 -10.95
C GLN A 628 -23.03 21.12 -11.24
N GLU A 629 -22.75 22.42 -11.30
CA GLU A 629 -23.72 23.45 -11.68
C GLU A 629 -24.25 23.21 -13.09
N ARG A 630 -23.37 22.99 -14.07
CA ARG A 630 -23.76 22.65 -15.45
C ARG A 630 -24.56 21.35 -15.55
N ARG A 631 -24.23 20.33 -14.75
CA ARG A 631 -25.03 19.09 -14.67
C ARG A 631 -26.43 19.36 -14.12
N GLY A 632 -26.55 20.20 -13.09
CA GLY A 632 -27.83 20.60 -12.53
C GLY A 632 -28.69 21.38 -13.54
N GLU A 633 -28.09 22.32 -14.28
CA GLU A 633 -28.74 23.02 -15.38
C GLU A 633 -29.23 22.06 -16.47
N LEU A 634 -28.37 21.14 -16.92
CA LEU A 634 -28.74 20.13 -17.93
C LEU A 634 -29.89 19.24 -17.45
N GLN A 635 -29.91 18.84 -16.17
CA GLN A 635 -31.01 18.05 -15.61
C GLN A 635 -32.33 18.84 -15.60
N ARG A 636 -32.29 20.13 -15.25
CA ARG A 636 -33.48 21.00 -15.31
C ARG A 636 -33.99 21.13 -16.74
N VAL A 637 -33.13 21.47 -17.68
CA VAL A 637 -33.48 21.59 -19.11
C VAL A 637 -34.01 20.25 -19.64
N ALA A 638 -33.41 19.12 -19.29
CA ALA A 638 -33.90 17.80 -19.70
C ALA A 638 -35.30 17.49 -19.13
N SER A 639 -35.55 17.85 -17.87
CA SER A 639 -36.88 17.71 -17.26
C SER A 639 -37.93 18.62 -17.92
N GLU A 640 -37.56 19.85 -18.23
CA GLU A 640 -38.40 20.81 -18.96
C GLU A 640 -38.71 20.28 -20.38
N LEU A 641 -37.70 19.82 -21.12
CA LEU A 641 -37.88 19.20 -22.43
C LEU A 641 -38.77 17.96 -22.37
N SER A 642 -38.60 17.10 -21.36
CA SER A 642 -39.45 15.92 -21.19
C SER A 642 -40.92 16.29 -20.95
N SER A 643 -41.18 17.30 -20.12
CA SER A 643 -42.55 17.76 -19.86
C SER A 643 -43.18 18.43 -21.08
N LEU A 644 -42.41 19.19 -21.86
CA LEU A 644 -42.86 19.77 -23.13
C LEU A 644 -43.14 18.69 -24.19
N LEU A 645 -42.32 17.64 -24.25
CA LEU A 645 -42.54 16.49 -25.13
C LEU A 645 -43.78 15.70 -24.75
N ASP A 646 -44.02 15.48 -23.45
CA ASP A 646 -45.21 14.80 -22.96
C ASP A 646 -46.48 15.62 -23.26
N ALA A 647 -46.45 16.94 -23.04
CA ALA A 647 -47.55 17.83 -23.44
C ALA A 647 -47.80 17.84 -24.97
N HIS A 648 -46.73 17.76 -25.77
CA HIS A 648 -46.84 17.62 -27.22
C HIS A 648 -47.44 16.26 -27.64
N ARG A 649 -47.10 15.18 -26.94
CA ARG A 649 -47.66 13.84 -27.20
C ARG A 649 -49.13 13.75 -26.82
N GLU A 650 -49.53 14.37 -25.72
CA GLU A 650 -50.93 14.47 -25.30
C GLU A 650 -51.78 15.24 -26.33
N SER A 651 -51.27 16.37 -26.84
CA SER A 651 -51.96 17.14 -27.89
C SER A 651 -51.96 16.45 -29.27
N ALA A 652 -50.90 15.71 -29.61
CA ALA A 652 -50.83 14.87 -30.81
C ALA A 652 -51.78 13.66 -30.75
N ALA A 653 -51.92 13.04 -29.57
CA ALA A 653 -52.87 11.96 -29.32
C ALA A 653 -54.32 12.44 -29.45
N ALA A 654 -54.62 13.66 -28.98
CA ALA A 654 -55.93 14.29 -29.14
C ALA A 654 -56.30 14.59 -30.61
N SER A 655 -55.30 14.76 -31.48
CA SER A 655 -55.46 15.00 -32.92
C SER A 655 -55.37 13.73 -33.78
N GLY A 656 -55.23 12.55 -33.17
CA GLY A 656 -55.30 11.24 -33.84
C GLY A 656 -54.02 10.80 -34.57
N VAL A 657 -52.89 11.48 -34.36
CA VAL A 657 -51.60 11.13 -34.96
C VAL A 657 -50.93 10.01 -34.15
N GLN A 658 -50.74 8.83 -34.75
CA GLN A 658 -50.01 7.73 -34.12
C GLN A 658 -48.54 7.74 -34.53
N GLY A 659 -47.64 7.91 -33.56
CA GLY A 659 -46.18 7.87 -33.73
C GLY A 659 -45.48 9.22 -33.54
N ALA A 660 -44.15 9.22 -33.69
CA ALA A 660 -43.33 10.44 -33.52
C ALA A 660 -43.78 11.55 -34.47
N THR A 661 -44.06 12.72 -33.91
CA THR A 661 -44.53 13.89 -34.63
C THR A 661 -43.41 14.48 -35.51
N ALA A 662 -43.78 15.28 -36.53
CA ALA A 662 -42.78 15.91 -37.41
C ALA A 662 -41.79 16.78 -36.63
N LEU A 663 -42.26 17.50 -35.61
CA LEU A 663 -41.45 18.32 -34.71
C LEU A 663 -40.48 17.47 -33.85
N GLU A 664 -40.88 16.30 -33.37
CA GLU A 664 -39.97 15.38 -32.65
C GLU A 664 -38.86 14.84 -33.57
N ARG A 665 -39.15 14.61 -34.85
CA ARG A 665 -38.13 14.18 -35.83
C ARG A 665 -37.17 15.30 -36.19
N GLU A 666 -37.67 16.53 -36.35
CA GLU A 666 -36.85 17.71 -36.59
C GLU A 666 -35.99 18.07 -35.38
N ALA A 667 -36.52 17.98 -34.16
CA ALA A 667 -35.77 18.15 -32.92
C ALA A 667 -34.67 17.09 -32.75
N ALA A 668 -34.96 15.82 -33.04
CA ALA A 668 -33.94 14.76 -33.00
C ALA A 668 -32.85 14.94 -34.07
N LEU A 669 -33.20 15.51 -35.22
CA LEU A 669 -32.24 15.80 -36.29
C LEU A 669 -31.37 17.02 -35.93
N SER A 670 -31.94 18.07 -35.36
CA SER A 670 -31.18 19.24 -34.89
C SER A 670 -30.26 18.90 -33.71
N GLU A 671 -30.70 18.07 -32.75
CA GLU A 671 -29.83 17.54 -31.68
C GLU A 671 -28.62 16.79 -32.23
N ARG A 672 -28.83 15.95 -33.25
CA ARG A 672 -27.73 15.22 -33.90
C ARG A 672 -26.79 16.14 -34.66
N LEU A 673 -27.30 17.18 -35.31
CA LEU A 673 -26.47 18.17 -36.01
C LEU A 673 -25.62 18.99 -35.02
N VAL A 674 -26.20 19.42 -33.90
CA VAL A 674 -25.48 20.16 -32.85
C VAL A 674 -24.46 19.27 -32.15
N ALA A 675 -24.80 18.01 -31.86
CA ALA A 675 -23.84 17.05 -31.30
C ALA A 675 -22.66 16.81 -32.25
N ASN A 676 -22.92 16.63 -33.55
CA ASN A 676 -21.86 16.48 -34.54
C ASN A 676 -20.99 17.74 -34.65
N ARG A 677 -21.59 18.95 -34.69
CA ARG A 677 -20.86 20.22 -34.71
C ARG A 677 -19.95 20.39 -33.49
N THR A 678 -20.48 20.17 -32.29
CA THR A 678 -19.71 20.29 -31.03
C THR A 678 -18.59 19.24 -30.93
N THR A 679 -18.77 18.03 -31.46
CA THR A 679 -17.68 17.05 -31.54
C THR A 679 -16.58 17.48 -32.50
N LEU A 680 -16.93 18.06 -33.65
CA LEU A 680 -15.95 18.58 -34.60
C LEU A 680 -15.19 19.78 -34.03
N GLU A 681 -15.86 20.69 -33.31
CA GLU A 681 -15.24 21.83 -32.63
C GLU A 681 -14.25 21.38 -31.53
N ARG A 682 -14.59 20.33 -30.76
CA ARG A 682 -13.67 19.78 -29.74
C ARG A 682 -12.47 19.08 -30.36
N LEU A 683 -12.69 18.34 -31.45
CA LEU A 683 -11.62 17.70 -32.21
C LEU A 683 -10.70 18.74 -32.85
N ALA A 684 -11.24 19.89 -33.28
CA ALA A 684 -10.47 21.03 -33.75
C ALA A 684 -9.58 21.62 -32.63
N ALA A 685 -10.14 21.85 -31.44
CA ALA A 685 -9.40 22.35 -30.28
C ALA A 685 -8.25 21.40 -29.88
N LEU A 686 -8.50 20.09 -29.89
CA LEU A 686 -7.47 19.08 -29.63
C LEU A 686 -6.38 19.05 -30.72
N SER A 687 -6.75 19.25 -31.99
CA SER A 687 -5.77 19.37 -33.07
C SER A 687 -4.93 20.66 -32.99
N ALA A 688 -5.45 21.72 -32.37
CA ALA A 688 -4.73 22.96 -32.11
C ALA A 688 -3.75 22.84 -30.93
N GLU A 689 -4.08 22.02 -29.92
CA GLU A 689 -3.18 21.70 -28.80
C GLU A 689 -2.03 20.78 -29.24
N ASP A 690 -2.32 19.78 -30.08
CA ASP A 690 -1.35 18.80 -30.55
C ASP A 690 -1.28 18.74 -32.10
N ALA A 691 -0.28 19.39 -32.68
CA ALA A 691 -0.07 19.51 -34.13
C ALA A 691 0.09 18.17 -34.90
N SER A 692 0.32 17.06 -34.18
CA SER A 692 0.45 15.72 -34.78
C SER A 692 -0.88 15.09 -35.18
N PHE A 693 -2.00 15.50 -34.57
CA PHE A 693 -3.32 14.93 -34.83
C PHE A 693 -4.04 15.54 -36.04
N GLY A 694 -3.71 16.78 -36.41
CA GLY A 694 -4.34 17.51 -37.52
C GLY A 694 -4.41 16.73 -38.85
N PRO A 695 -3.29 16.19 -39.37
CA PRO A 695 -3.29 15.50 -40.67
C PRO A 695 -4.12 14.20 -40.68
N ALA A 696 -4.16 13.50 -39.55
CA ALA A 696 -4.96 12.28 -39.39
C ALA A 696 -6.46 12.62 -39.35
N LEU A 697 -6.81 13.73 -38.70
CA LEU A 697 -8.18 14.20 -38.58
C LEU A 697 -8.73 14.69 -39.92
N GLU A 698 -7.95 15.47 -40.68
CA GLU A 698 -8.29 15.89 -42.04
C GLU A 698 -8.49 14.70 -42.98
N SER A 699 -7.65 13.67 -42.90
CA SER A 699 -7.79 12.45 -43.69
C SER A 699 -9.08 11.69 -43.37
N LEU A 700 -9.45 11.58 -42.09
CA LEU A 700 -10.66 10.90 -41.64
C LEU A 700 -11.92 11.70 -42.00
N CYS A 701 -11.90 13.03 -41.88
CA CYS A 701 -12.97 13.91 -42.33
C CYS A 701 -13.18 13.83 -43.84
N ALA A 702 -12.09 13.81 -44.62
CA ALA A 702 -12.14 13.65 -46.08
C ALA A 702 -12.70 12.27 -46.49
N GLN A 703 -12.35 11.18 -45.79
CA GLN A 703 -12.91 9.85 -46.04
C GLN A 703 -14.40 9.76 -45.73
N ALA A 704 -14.87 10.51 -44.72
CA ALA A 704 -16.28 10.58 -44.35
C ALA A 704 -17.10 11.57 -45.20
N GLY A 705 -16.46 12.35 -46.08
CA GLY A 705 -17.12 13.38 -46.87
C GLY A 705 -17.59 14.60 -46.05
N VAL A 706 -16.98 14.84 -44.89
CA VAL A 706 -17.30 15.94 -43.98
C VAL A 706 -16.19 16.99 -44.08
N PRO A 707 -16.51 18.30 -44.19
CA PRO A 707 -15.48 19.33 -44.27
C PRO A 707 -14.60 19.33 -43.01
N PRO A 708 -13.27 19.51 -43.14
CA PRO A 708 -12.37 19.60 -41.99
C PRO A 708 -12.70 20.82 -41.14
N PRO A 709 -12.42 20.78 -39.83
CA PRO A 709 -12.88 21.79 -38.88
C PRO A 709 -12.42 23.23 -39.17
N ASP A 710 -11.29 23.41 -39.87
CA ASP A 710 -10.79 24.74 -40.28
C ASP A 710 -11.65 25.42 -41.37
N ALA A 711 -12.62 24.71 -41.97
CA ALA A 711 -13.49 25.21 -43.03
C ALA A 711 -14.91 25.57 -42.54
N LEU A 712 -15.16 25.63 -41.23
CA LEU A 712 -16.42 26.19 -40.73
C LEU A 712 -16.35 27.72 -40.84
N PRO A 713 -17.16 28.37 -41.71
CA PRO A 713 -17.27 29.81 -41.69
C PRO A 713 -17.76 30.21 -40.30
N GLY A 714 -17.00 31.08 -39.62
CA GLY A 714 -17.50 31.78 -38.45
C GLY A 714 -18.79 32.51 -38.83
N ASP A 715 -19.82 32.35 -38.01
CA ASP A 715 -21.11 33.01 -38.17
C ASP A 715 -20.88 34.55 -38.22
N GLU A 716 -21.15 35.15 -39.39
CA GLU A 716 -21.80 36.47 -39.49
C GLU A 716 -23.27 36.35 -39.13
#